data_AF-D0Z201-F1
#
_entry.id   AF-D0Z201-F1
#
_cell.length_a   1.000
_cell.length_b   1.000
_cell.length_c   1.000
_cell.angle_alpha   90.00
_cell.angle_beta   90.00
_cell.angle_gamma   90.00
#
_symmetry.space_group_name_H-M   'P 1'
#
loop_
_entity.id
_entity.type
_entity.pdbx_description
1 polymer ?
#
loop_
_entity_poly.entity_id
_entity_poly.type
_entity_poly.pdbx_seq_one_letter_code
_entity_poly.pdbx_strand_id
1 'polypeptide(L)'
;MKKKTIALFILASLYGATASAESLTLEASTNKVMQKMNELAELAKDPANVIQKGDQKYLSYKGKELRINFDGNIKFDLMDFHSEFNTVFDFIPSAWETYWYDGGFDIYPGKSDECKFELFAAARGSKDNEGNYSWERPLSTVLTTTGCPDVTQKESIFFNTNTVTNDLSGNLAGAVLFAQAHIVPANANEQEKRMHLVGERKTKVMLKPENELDYYSTVTVTATDKAGQVLGEIEMKNPSQLAPNVLSMPELTTTNIDFSYDESKAFNVSTPTTEAIAAALVDHDTVVMRTWNGHWNRMFDLEQDNPKLDGKTFVFISSAGYNSHVNYYKDRSRTIVNGTTTVFKNVNGAWILQDDLIFNEIGYAQGYWSADLPKEWLKPGLALSFANGDKKGTLNSIKVGAPTELLINTIDVGMLVEPRGRFDFQKDKEVQREYFETAPVSKMIVNEYEPVHLTEVMLPDGTLLTDHDPSDGGWHGGTMRQRIGKELISIGINNANYGIYSSSGVGEGENPYIAAQLTAHNTRGMYNNGLQTHGGSGGAGMVTLDSSIGNEFSHEVGHNYGLGHYPGGFAGSIHRPADMLNSTWGWDSSKNVFIPNFSPINTGGESCLDGQCVPAFNGMFKYGSDAMAGGWAMYGAQRFTMYTPYSMYFIQKNLESKVVFDKTSSTGFRKWDEATQTMAEYTHRIENMEVTSVNPWDANETKIAALFENFDKVDLSTWNGHWARNMSVPAASEINKGKVFTFNSSAGYNSHLAINGQEMLVPYGSRLTFVSDGQTWVKDAPFESTKAVHPEKYGVPVTTLVGYYDPQAKLDSYIFPALHGAFGYVYSDDSADLIAGQCALEVETQSGSVLKYALKNNRRNADNMNKFHVNVATSDNPVSASVVCDGQVLDTRTIDAPKLAPIYTVQGGDAKARSAAAFFSAPVPRVEATRYEPQACNHADGEHNH
;
A
#
# COMPACT_ATOMS: atom_id res chain seq x y z
N MET A 1 9.36 5.21 -40.04
CA MET A 1 10.74 5.72 -40.19
C MET A 1 10.70 7.19 -40.60
N LYS A 2 10.96 8.13 -39.69
CA LYS A 2 11.13 9.56 -40.03
C LYS A 2 12.62 9.84 -40.18
N LYS A 3 13.22 9.54 -41.34
CA LYS A 3 14.55 10.05 -41.71
C LYS A 3 14.35 11.50 -42.17
N LYS A 4 14.90 12.48 -41.44
CA LYS A 4 14.90 13.89 -41.88
C LYS A 4 16.25 14.21 -42.49
N THR A 5 16.26 14.57 -43.78
CA THR A 5 17.41 15.22 -44.42
C THR A 5 17.29 16.72 -44.17
N ILE A 6 18.19 17.31 -43.40
CA ILE A 6 18.18 18.75 -43.12
C ILE A 6 18.86 19.47 -44.28
N ALA A 7 18.09 20.16 -45.12
CA ALA A 7 18.63 21.11 -46.10
C ALA A 7 19.03 22.41 -45.38
N LEU A 8 20.19 22.97 -45.71
CA LEU A 8 20.70 24.22 -45.14
C LEU A 8 19.68 25.36 -45.29
N PHE A 9 19.11 25.82 -44.17
CA PHE A 9 18.44 27.10 -44.08
C PHE A 9 19.25 28.02 -43.15
N ILE A 10 19.62 29.19 -43.68
CA ILE A 10 20.23 30.28 -42.93
C ILE A 10 19.11 30.95 -42.12
N LEU A 11 19.14 30.82 -40.80
CA LEU A 11 18.26 31.56 -39.89
C LEU A 11 19.11 32.32 -38.87
N ALA A 12 19.04 33.65 -38.97
CA ALA A 12 19.55 34.57 -37.97
C ALA A 12 18.43 34.87 -36.97
N SER A 13 18.63 34.49 -35.71
CA SER A 13 17.89 35.04 -34.57
C SER A 13 18.77 34.99 -33.33
N LEU A 14 19.24 36.16 -32.89
CA LEU A 14 19.85 36.42 -31.60
C LEU A 14 18.72 36.64 -30.58
N TYR A 15 18.72 35.94 -29.45
CA TYR A 15 18.41 36.52 -28.12
C TYR A 15 18.92 35.59 -27.01
N GLY A 16 19.43 36.21 -25.94
CA GLY A 16 20.18 35.58 -24.87
C GLY A 16 19.37 34.70 -23.92
N ALA A 17 20.06 33.70 -23.38
CA ALA A 17 19.64 32.91 -22.21
C ALA A 17 20.70 33.08 -21.12
N THR A 18 20.23 33.29 -19.89
CA THR A 18 21.01 33.17 -18.66
C THR A 18 21.59 31.75 -18.53
N ALA A 19 22.85 31.66 -18.12
CA ALA A 19 23.58 30.40 -18.02
C ALA A 19 23.04 29.49 -16.88
N SER A 20 22.13 28.59 -17.22
CA SER A 20 22.10 27.25 -16.64
C SER A 20 22.85 26.32 -17.58
N ALA A 21 23.66 25.40 -17.05
CA ALA A 21 24.30 24.37 -17.87
C ALA A 21 23.22 23.47 -18.50
N GLU A 22 22.80 23.78 -19.73
CA GLU A 22 21.93 22.91 -20.52
C GLU A 22 22.68 21.62 -20.84
N SER A 23 22.15 20.48 -20.39
CA SER A 23 22.52 19.16 -20.88
C SER A 23 22.26 19.09 -22.38
N LEU A 24 23.30 18.96 -23.21
CA LEU A 24 23.12 18.90 -24.66
C LEU A 24 22.47 17.58 -25.07
N THR A 25 21.27 17.64 -25.62
CA THR A 25 20.66 16.53 -26.37
C THR A 25 21.44 16.28 -27.68
N LEU A 26 21.31 15.11 -28.29
CA LEU A 26 21.88 14.83 -29.62
C LEU A 26 21.49 15.88 -30.66
N GLU A 27 20.25 16.37 -30.62
CA GLU A 27 19.76 17.41 -31.52
C GLU A 27 20.42 18.78 -31.23
N ALA A 28 20.54 19.17 -29.96
CA ALA A 28 21.22 20.41 -29.57
C ALA A 28 22.73 20.36 -29.92
N SER A 29 23.38 19.21 -29.69
CA SER A 29 24.77 18.96 -30.09
C SER A 29 24.95 19.05 -31.59
N THR A 30 24.04 18.48 -32.38
CA THR A 30 24.06 18.53 -33.85
C THR A 30 24.05 19.98 -34.35
N ASN A 31 23.21 20.85 -33.77
CA ASN A 31 23.16 22.26 -34.13
C ASN A 31 24.50 22.96 -33.85
N LYS A 32 25.12 22.69 -32.70
CA LYS A 32 26.44 23.25 -32.36
C LYS A 32 27.57 22.71 -33.24
N VAL A 33 27.53 21.42 -33.60
CA VAL A 33 28.47 20.81 -34.57
C VAL A 33 28.39 21.54 -35.91
N MET A 34 27.18 21.76 -36.43
CA MET A 34 27.00 22.45 -37.70
C MET A 34 27.41 23.93 -37.61
N GLN A 35 27.14 24.60 -36.51
CA GLN A 35 27.61 25.97 -36.27
C GLN A 35 29.15 26.05 -36.30
N LYS A 36 29.83 25.11 -35.62
CA LYS A 36 31.30 25.04 -35.60
C LYS A 36 31.87 24.70 -36.99
N MET A 37 31.24 23.80 -37.74
CA MET A 37 31.64 23.49 -39.12
C MET A 37 31.54 24.73 -40.03
N ASN A 38 30.47 25.50 -39.91
CA ASN A 38 30.31 26.76 -40.66
C ASN A 38 31.35 27.81 -40.25
N GLU A 39 31.64 27.95 -38.95
CA GLU A 39 32.71 28.84 -38.46
C GLU A 39 34.06 28.50 -39.10
N LEU A 40 34.41 27.21 -39.14
CA LEU A 40 35.67 26.76 -39.75
C LEU A 40 35.69 26.97 -41.27
N ALA A 41 34.56 26.77 -41.95
CA ALA A 41 34.43 27.04 -43.39
C ALA A 41 34.59 28.54 -43.70
N GLU A 42 34.05 29.43 -42.87
CA GLU A 42 34.28 30.88 -43.00
C GLU A 42 35.75 31.25 -42.73
N LEU A 43 36.37 30.68 -41.70
CA LEU A 43 37.80 30.90 -41.41
C LEU A 43 38.69 30.43 -42.57
N ALA A 44 38.31 29.35 -43.26
CA ALA A 44 39.00 28.81 -44.42
C ALA A 44 38.89 29.69 -45.69
N LYS A 45 38.04 30.72 -45.70
CA LYS A 45 37.99 31.70 -46.80
C LYS A 45 39.12 32.72 -46.74
N ASP A 46 39.69 32.98 -45.56
CA ASP A 46 40.82 33.87 -45.39
C ASP A 46 42.13 33.14 -45.75
N PRO A 47 42.84 33.55 -46.82
CA PRO A 47 44.09 32.92 -47.22
C PRO A 47 45.17 32.94 -46.13
N ALA A 48 45.11 33.88 -45.17
CA ALA A 48 46.07 33.94 -44.05
C ALA A 48 45.97 32.73 -43.11
N ASN A 49 44.80 32.06 -43.06
CA ASN A 49 44.56 30.89 -42.23
C ASN A 49 44.80 29.56 -42.98
N VAL A 50 45.08 29.61 -44.28
CA VAL A 50 45.16 28.44 -45.15
C VAL A 50 46.58 28.12 -45.58
N ILE A 51 47.00 26.88 -45.34
CA ILE A 51 48.28 26.32 -45.74
C ILE A 51 48.06 25.42 -46.96
N GLN A 52 48.77 25.69 -48.05
CA GLN A 52 48.78 24.84 -49.25
C GLN A 52 49.92 23.82 -49.14
N LYS A 53 49.61 22.52 -49.29
CA LYS A 53 50.61 21.44 -49.38
C LYS A 53 50.28 20.57 -50.59
N GLY A 54 51.08 20.68 -51.65
CA GLY A 54 50.77 20.06 -52.94
C GLY A 54 49.41 20.53 -53.48
N ASP A 55 48.56 19.61 -53.91
CA ASP A 55 47.21 19.91 -54.44
C ASP A 55 46.14 20.08 -53.34
N GLN A 56 46.51 20.07 -52.06
CA GLN A 56 45.60 20.11 -50.92
C GLN A 56 45.74 21.40 -50.11
N LYS A 57 44.62 21.85 -49.55
CA LYS A 57 44.53 23.01 -48.66
C LYS A 57 44.22 22.55 -47.24
N TYR A 58 44.79 23.23 -46.25
CA TYR A 58 44.62 22.95 -44.84
C TYR A 58 44.33 24.25 -44.09
N LEU A 59 43.36 24.25 -43.19
CA LEU A 59 43.10 25.32 -42.23
C LEU A 59 43.97 25.12 -40.99
N SER A 60 44.76 26.12 -40.61
CA SER A 60 45.44 26.09 -39.31
C SER A 60 44.46 26.48 -38.21
N TYR A 61 44.13 25.54 -37.31
CA TYR A 61 43.16 25.76 -36.24
C TYR A 61 43.62 25.11 -34.94
N LYS A 62 43.80 25.90 -33.87
CA LYS A 62 44.21 25.45 -32.53
C LYS A 62 45.39 24.45 -32.53
N GLY A 63 46.39 24.66 -33.39
CA GLY A 63 47.57 23.79 -33.50
C GLY A 63 47.38 22.52 -34.34
N LYS A 64 46.22 22.36 -35.00
CA LYS A 64 45.93 21.33 -36.00
C LYS A 64 45.90 21.91 -37.41
N GLU A 65 46.19 21.07 -38.39
CA GLU A 65 46.09 21.38 -39.82
C GLU A 65 44.91 20.61 -40.42
N LEU A 66 43.72 21.21 -40.35
CA LEU A 66 42.47 20.56 -40.75
C LEU A 66 42.32 20.62 -42.27
N ARG A 67 42.19 19.49 -42.96
CA ARG A 67 42.11 19.48 -44.42
C ARG A 67 40.83 20.16 -44.90
N ILE A 68 40.93 21.02 -45.90
CA ILE A 68 39.81 21.69 -46.55
C ILE A 68 39.44 20.90 -47.80
N ASN A 69 38.17 20.53 -47.94
CA ASN A 69 37.64 19.83 -49.11
C ASN A 69 37.36 20.80 -50.28
N PHE A 70 36.67 20.34 -51.32
CA PHE A 70 36.44 21.17 -52.50
C PHE A 70 35.35 22.24 -52.34
N ASP A 71 34.44 22.09 -51.37
CA ASP A 71 33.35 23.04 -51.10
C ASP A 71 33.65 24.01 -49.95
N GLY A 72 34.89 24.00 -49.45
CA GLY A 72 35.40 24.92 -48.44
C GLY A 72 35.19 24.44 -47.00
N ASN A 73 34.62 23.25 -46.79
CA ASN A 73 34.42 22.66 -45.47
C ASN A 73 35.61 21.82 -45.02
N ILE A 74 35.66 21.55 -43.72
CA ILE A 74 36.69 20.70 -43.12
C ILE A 74 36.40 19.22 -43.37
N LYS A 75 37.47 18.48 -43.69
CA LYS A 75 37.53 17.04 -43.80
C LYS A 75 38.51 16.51 -42.76
N PHE A 76 38.07 15.57 -41.93
CA PHE A 76 38.90 14.97 -40.89
C PHE A 76 39.79 13.87 -41.44
N ASP A 77 41.03 13.79 -40.96
CA ASP A 77 41.98 12.76 -41.33
C ASP A 77 41.67 11.44 -40.60
N LEU A 78 41.75 10.31 -41.29
CA LEU A 78 41.47 8.99 -40.71
C LEU A 78 42.47 8.64 -39.58
N MET A 79 43.74 9.00 -39.74
CA MET A 79 44.81 8.62 -38.83
C MET A 79 44.92 9.55 -37.61
N ASP A 80 44.40 10.79 -37.70
CA ASP A 80 44.38 11.75 -36.59
C ASP A 80 42.95 12.10 -36.11
N PHE A 81 41.95 11.34 -36.54
CA PHE A 81 40.53 11.65 -36.39
C PHE A 81 40.14 12.09 -34.97
N HIS A 82 40.38 11.25 -33.96
CA HIS A 82 39.96 11.55 -32.59
C HIS A 82 40.63 12.81 -32.03
N SER A 83 41.88 13.08 -32.43
CA SER A 83 42.60 14.26 -31.97
C SER A 83 42.07 15.53 -32.64
N GLU A 84 41.85 15.50 -33.96
CA GLU A 84 41.24 16.60 -34.71
C GLU A 84 39.79 16.85 -34.25
N PHE A 85 39.00 15.79 -34.11
CA PHE A 85 37.60 15.84 -33.68
C PHE A 85 37.47 16.47 -32.30
N ASN A 86 38.22 16.00 -31.31
CA ASN A 86 38.18 16.55 -29.94
C ASN A 86 38.73 17.98 -29.86
N THR A 87 39.61 18.39 -30.78
CA THR A 87 40.11 19.78 -30.86
C THR A 87 39.04 20.72 -31.41
N VAL A 88 38.25 20.25 -32.37
CA VAL A 88 37.20 21.02 -33.04
C VAL A 88 35.91 21.06 -32.21
N PHE A 89 35.53 19.93 -31.63
CA PHE A 89 34.28 19.73 -30.92
C PHE A 89 34.52 19.45 -29.43
N ASP A 90 35.21 20.37 -28.76
CA ASP A 90 35.52 20.32 -27.31
C ASP A 90 34.28 20.32 -26.39
N PHE A 91 33.08 20.49 -26.96
CA PHE A 91 31.79 20.45 -26.29
C PHE A 91 31.04 19.11 -26.43
N ILE A 92 31.55 18.15 -27.21
CA ILE A 92 30.96 16.81 -27.32
C ILE A 92 31.46 15.97 -26.13
N PRO A 93 30.56 15.36 -25.33
CA PRO A 93 30.96 14.54 -24.18
C PRO A 93 31.88 13.38 -24.61
N SER A 94 32.96 13.15 -23.86
CA SER A 94 33.92 12.08 -24.15
C SER A 94 33.36 10.67 -24.00
N ALA A 95 32.20 10.54 -23.34
CA ALA A 95 31.46 9.29 -23.21
C ALA A 95 30.72 8.89 -24.51
N TRP A 96 30.56 9.80 -25.48
CA TRP A 96 29.90 9.51 -26.75
C TRP A 96 30.87 8.77 -27.68
N GLU A 97 30.41 7.70 -28.32
CA GLU A 97 31.21 6.98 -29.31
C GLU A 97 31.24 7.79 -30.61
N THR A 98 32.43 7.90 -31.21
CA THR A 98 32.61 8.63 -32.47
C THR A 98 33.37 7.75 -33.45
N TYR A 99 32.91 7.73 -34.70
CA TYR A 99 33.51 6.92 -35.75
C TYR A 99 33.80 7.77 -36.96
N TRP A 100 35.00 7.65 -37.51
CA TRP A 100 35.34 8.32 -38.76
C TRP A 100 34.63 7.66 -39.95
N TYR A 101 34.08 8.45 -40.88
CA TYR A 101 33.52 7.93 -42.12
C TYR A 101 33.75 8.88 -43.31
N ASP A 102 34.61 8.46 -44.24
CA ASP A 102 34.92 9.15 -45.51
C ASP A 102 35.22 10.66 -45.36
N GLY A 103 35.96 10.98 -44.28
CA GLY A 103 36.39 12.32 -43.90
C GLY A 103 35.34 13.17 -43.19
N GLY A 104 34.15 12.64 -43.00
CA GLY A 104 33.22 13.07 -41.96
C GLY A 104 33.26 12.13 -40.77
N PHE A 105 32.15 12.02 -40.04
CA PHE A 105 32.09 11.24 -38.81
C PHE A 105 30.65 10.91 -38.41
N ASP A 106 30.53 9.90 -37.57
CA ASP A 106 29.33 9.55 -36.83
C ASP A 106 29.53 9.85 -35.35
N ILE A 107 28.45 10.29 -34.70
CA ILE A 107 28.37 10.56 -33.27
C ILE A 107 27.24 9.72 -32.68
N TYR A 108 27.55 8.95 -31.64
CA TYR A 108 26.63 8.08 -30.92
C TYR A 108 26.62 8.46 -29.43
N PRO A 109 25.53 9.03 -28.91
CA PRO A 109 25.38 9.27 -27.48
C PRO A 109 25.28 8.00 -26.62
N GLY A 110 25.11 6.84 -27.23
CA GLY A 110 25.05 5.52 -26.58
C GLY A 110 25.12 4.40 -27.63
N LYS A 111 24.99 3.14 -27.23
CA LYS A 111 25.25 1.96 -28.09
C LYS A 111 24.16 1.62 -29.13
N SER A 112 23.23 2.54 -29.40
CA SER A 112 22.10 2.28 -30.32
C SER A 112 22.32 2.95 -31.66
N ASP A 113 22.28 2.17 -32.75
CA ASP A 113 22.26 2.67 -34.13
C ASP A 113 21.02 3.52 -34.44
N GLU A 114 20.02 3.48 -33.55
CA GLU A 114 18.79 4.27 -33.67
C GLU A 114 18.88 5.62 -32.93
N CYS A 115 20.01 5.96 -32.29
CA CYS A 115 20.30 7.28 -31.73
C CYS A 115 21.68 7.76 -32.17
N LYS A 116 21.77 8.43 -33.34
CA LYS A 116 23.04 8.85 -33.92
C LYS A 116 22.94 10.08 -34.83
N PHE A 117 24.05 10.81 -34.94
CA PHE A 117 24.25 11.88 -35.90
C PHE A 117 25.40 11.53 -36.84
N GLU A 118 25.15 11.55 -38.14
CA GLU A 118 26.12 11.26 -39.19
C GLU A 118 26.39 12.54 -39.98
N LEU A 119 27.66 12.87 -40.16
CA LEU A 119 28.12 13.96 -41.03
C LEU A 119 28.99 13.36 -42.11
N PHE A 120 28.58 13.54 -43.37
CA PHE A 120 29.35 13.14 -44.54
C PHE A 120 30.04 14.37 -45.11
N ALA A 121 31.37 14.37 -45.11
CA ALA A 121 32.14 15.43 -45.75
C ALA A 121 31.89 15.44 -47.26
N ALA A 122 31.92 16.66 -47.84
CA ALA A 122 31.84 16.80 -49.29
C ALA A 122 33.01 16.10 -49.96
N ALA A 123 32.69 15.32 -51.00
CA ALA A 123 33.66 14.56 -51.77
C ALA A 123 33.30 14.57 -53.25
N ARG A 124 34.30 14.36 -54.10
CA ARG A 124 34.15 14.20 -55.55
C ARG A 124 35.11 13.16 -56.07
N GLY A 125 34.71 12.44 -57.10
CA GLY A 125 35.47 11.35 -57.71
C GLY A 125 36.68 11.84 -58.50
N SER A 126 37.34 10.93 -59.21
CA SER A 126 38.38 11.29 -60.17
C SER A 126 37.78 12.00 -61.38
N LYS A 127 38.58 12.85 -62.01
CA LYS A 127 38.23 13.46 -63.28
C LYS A 127 38.33 12.43 -64.41
N ASP A 128 37.37 12.44 -65.33
CA ASP A 128 37.48 11.75 -66.61
C ASP A 128 38.49 12.48 -67.54
N ASN A 129 38.70 11.91 -68.73
CA ASN A 129 39.63 12.47 -69.70
C ASN A 129 39.16 13.82 -70.27
N GLU A 130 37.88 14.18 -70.08
CA GLU A 130 37.29 15.48 -70.41
C GLU A 130 37.36 16.50 -69.25
N GLY A 131 37.85 16.09 -68.08
CA GLY A 131 38.01 16.95 -66.91
C GLY A 131 36.78 17.06 -66.00
N ASN A 132 35.73 16.29 -66.26
CA ASN A 132 34.52 16.23 -65.42
C ASN A 132 34.70 15.24 -64.27
N TYR A 133 34.12 15.55 -63.12
CA TYR A 133 34.16 14.65 -61.97
C TYR A 133 33.16 13.49 -62.16
N SER A 134 33.64 12.25 -62.03
CA SER A 134 32.83 11.02 -62.14
C SER A 134 31.64 10.97 -61.18
N TRP A 135 31.72 11.69 -60.06
CA TRP A 135 30.62 12.00 -59.15
C TRP A 135 31.03 13.16 -58.24
N GLU A 136 30.05 13.86 -57.68
CA GLU A 136 30.25 14.89 -56.66
C GLU A 136 29.12 14.81 -55.65
N ARG A 137 29.44 14.98 -54.37
CA ARG A 137 28.45 15.09 -53.28
C ARG A 137 28.80 16.29 -52.39
N PRO A 138 27.82 17.13 -52.03
CA PRO A 138 28.02 18.19 -51.05
C PRO A 138 28.17 17.60 -49.64
N LEU A 139 28.57 18.44 -48.67
CA LEU A 139 28.43 18.09 -47.26
C LEU A 139 26.96 17.78 -46.96
N SER A 140 26.72 16.66 -46.27
CA SER A 140 25.37 16.23 -45.90
C SER A 140 25.36 15.63 -44.51
N THR A 141 24.21 15.67 -43.85
CA THR A 141 24.04 15.13 -42.50
C THR A 141 22.78 14.29 -42.38
N VAL A 142 22.82 13.32 -41.47
CA VAL A 142 21.67 12.48 -41.11
C VAL A 142 21.55 12.44 -39.60
N LEU A 143 20.38 12.81 -39.08
CA LEU A 143 20.05 12.69 -37.66
C LEU A 143 19.01 11.58 -37.48
N THR A 144 19.35 10.56 -36.69
CA THR A 144 18.47 9.45 -36.33
C THR A 144 18.21 9.51 -34.82
N THR A 145 16.96 9.73 -34.43
CA THR A 145 16.55 9.91 -33.02
C THR A 145 15.57 8.85 -32.52
N THR A 146 15.24 7.85 -33.34
CA THR A 146 14.18 6.87 -33.05
C THR A 146 14.43 5.96 -31.86
N GLY A 147 15.69 5.79 -31.47
CA GLY A 147 16.12 5.11 -30.25
C GLY A 147 16.84 6.04 -29.29
N CYS A 148 16.74 7.36 -29.48
CA CYS A 148 17.21 8.30 -28.46
C CYS A 148 16.24 8.25 -27.28
N PRO A 149 16.73 8.48 -26.04
CA PRO A 149 15.85 8.69 -24.90
C PRO A 149 14.85 9.79 -25.26
N ASP A 150 13.56 9.52 -25.04
CA ASP A 150 12.50 10.51 -25.32
C ASP A 150 12.86 11.83 -24.63
N VAL A 151 12.71 12.93 -25.37
CA VAL A 151 12.75 14.27 -24.77
C VAL A 151 11.39 14.49 -24.13
N THR A 152 11.18 13.85 -22.99
CA THR A 152 10.04 14.13 -22.11
C THR A 152 10.17 15.59 -21.66
N GLN A 153 9.04 16.28 -21.53
CA GLN A 153 9.03 17.59 -20.90
C GLN A 153 9.73 17.49 -19.53
N LYS A 154 10.79 18.29 -19.35
CA LYS A 154 11.55 18.31 -18.10
C LYS A 154 10.74 19.06 -17.05
N GLU A 155 10.58 18.47 -15.88
CA GLU A 155 9.95 19.12 -14.73
C GLU A 155 10.73 20.39 -14.38
N SER A 156 10.01 21.45 -14.00
CA SER A 156 10.55 22.77 -13.67
C SER A 156 10.30 23.17 -12.21
N ILE A 157 9.37 22.48 -11.54
CA ILE A 157 8.99 22.69 -10.14
C ILE A 157 9.33 21.41 -9.38
N PHE A 158 10.32 21.48 -8.47
CA PHE A 158 10.74 20.32 -7.69
C PHE A 158 10.25 20.40 -6.25
N PHE A 159 9.66 19.31 -5.76
CA PHE A 159 9.20 19.21 -4.37
C PHE A 159 10.37 19.17 -3.37
N ASN A 160 11.36 18.33 -3.64
CA ASN A 160 12.53 18.16 -2.80
C ASN A 160 13.74 18.87 -3.41
N THR A 161 14.04 20.03 -2.83
CA THR A 161 15.20 20.87 -3.16
C THR A 161 16.26 20.87 -2.06
N ASN A 162 16.22 19.88 -1.16
CA ASN A 162 17.18 19.77 -0.07
C ASN A 162 18.61 19.61 -0.60
N THR A 163 19.57 20.13 0.15
CA THR A 163 21.00 19.93 -0.13
C THR A 163 21.33 18.45 -0.12
N VAL A 164 22.15 18.01 -1.08
CA VAL A 164 22.65 16.63 -1.15
C VAL A 164 23.57 16.38 0.03
N THR A 165 23.26 15.35 0.81
CA THR A 165 24.15 14.80 1.84
C THR A 165 24.68 13.46 1.33
N ASN A 166 26.00 13.28 1.33
CA ASN A 166 26.60 12.03 0.86
C ASN A 166 26.26 10.86 1.81
N ASP A 167 25.66 9.81 1.26
CA ASP A 167 25.35 8.55 1.94
C ASP A 167 26.36 7.43 1.61
N LEU A 168 27.23 7.66 0.62
CA LEU A 168 28.11 6.65 0.06
C LEU A 168 29.54 6.71 0.62
N SER A 169 30.18 5.56 0.70
CA SER A 169 31.62 5.42 0.92
C SER A 169 32.35 5.09 -0.39
N GLY A 170 33.26 5.95 -0.84
CA GLY A 170 34.03 5.73 -2.07
C GLY A 170 34.42 7.03 -2.78
N ASN A 171 34.81 6.92 -4.06
CA ASN A 171 35.12 8.07 -4.92
C ASN A 171 33.89 8.53 -5.75
N LEU A 172 32.76 7.84 -5.65
CA LEU A 172 31.44 8.34 -6.01
C LEU A 172 30.69 8.74 -4.73
N ALA A 173 30.42 10.03 -4.58
CA ALA A 173 29.64 10.59 -3.48
C ALA A 173 28.25 10.99 -3.97
N GLY A 174 27.23 10.80 -3.14
CA GLY A 174 25.85 11.15 -3.47
C GLY A 174 24.85 10.72 -2.40
N ALA A 175 23.65 11.30 -2.48
CA ALA A 175 22.52 10.93 -1.62
C ALA A 175 21.77 9.73 -2.21
N VAL A 176 21.30 8.84 -1.34
CA VAL A 176 20.49 7.68 -1.70
C VAL A 176 19.14 7.76 -1.03
N LEU A 177 18.08 7.60 -1.83
CA LEU A 177 16.71 7.47 -1.36
C LEU A 177 16.16 6.10 -1.79
N PHE A 178 15.24 5.58 -1.00
CA PHE A 178 14.45 4.41 -1.36
C PHE A 178 12.97 4.78 -1.42
N ALA A 179 12.17 4.04 -2.18
CA ALA A 179 10.72 4.13 -2.13
C ALA A 179 10.08 2.75 -2.00
N GLN A 180 9.16 2.63 -1.03
CA GLN A 180 8.22 1.54 -0.85
C GLN A 180 6.82 2.17 -0.71
N ALA A 181 6.13 2.00 0.43
CA ALA A 181 4.92 2.77 0.69
C ALA A 181 5.21 4.29 0.74
N HIS A 182 6.35 4.66 1.34
CA HIS A 182 6.89 6.02 1.36
C HIS A 182 8.28 6.10 0.73
N ILE A 183 8.67 7.30 0.33
CA ILE A 183 10.07 7.65 0.09
C ILE A 183 10.79 7.81 1.44
N VAL A 184 11.92 7.13 1.59
CA VAL A 184 12.75 7.11 2.80
C VAL A 184 14.23 7.38 2.43
N PRO A 185 14.94 8.24 3.18
CA PRO A 185 16.37 8.44 2.99
C PRO A 185 17.16 7.22 3.47
N ALA A 186 18.33 6.97 2.86
CA ALA A 186 19.22 5.89 3.27
C ALA A 186 19.76 6.11 4.69
N ASN A 187 20.14 7.35 5.02
CA ASN A 187 20.51 7.76 6.36
C ASN A 187 19.42 8.67 6.94
N ALA A 188 18.53 8.08 7.73
CA ALA A 188 17.53 8.84 8.47
C ALA A 188 18.11 9.37 9.80
N ASN A 189 17.67 10.55 10.22
CA ASN A 189 17.95 11.05 11.57
C ASN A 189 17.28 10.12 12.59
N GLU A 190 18.04 9.54 13.52
CA GLU A 190 17.52 8.62 14.55
C GLU A 190 16.41 9.21 15.42
N GLN A 191 16.32 10.54 15.49
CA GLN A 191 15.27 11.26 16.22
C GLN A 191 13.96 11.36 15.41
N GLU A 192 13.99 11.19 14.09
CA GLU A 192 12.81 11.21 13.24
C GLU A 192 12.08 9.86 13.29
N LYS A 193 10.78 9.87 13.60
CA LYS A 193 9.93 8.69 13.53
C LYS A 193 9.51 8.47 12.08
N ARG A 194 10.17 7.52 11.40
CA ARG A 194 9.91 7.14 10.01
C ARG A 194 10.04 5.63 9.83
N MET A 195 9.31 5.07 8.88
CA MET A 195 9.49 3.67 8.49
C MET A 195 10.89 3.42 7.91
N HIS A 196 11.43 2.22 8.13
CA HIS A 196 12.56 1.66 7.41
C HIS A 196 12.09 0.72 6.28
N LEU A 197 13.00 0.11 5.52
CA LEU A 197 12.60 -0.78 4.43
C LEU A 197 11.96 -2.06 4.97
N VAL A 198 10.77 -2.38 4.47
CA VAL A 198 10.09 -3.66 4.70
C VAL A 198 10.83 -4.75 3.91
N GLY A 199 11.08 -5.89 4.55
CA GLY A 199 11.71 -7.05 3.92
C GLY A 199 10.83 -7.64 2.82
N GLU A 200 11.44 -8.25 1.81
CA GLU A 200 10.74 -8.91 0.71
C GLU A 200 9.67 -8.05 0.03
N ARG A 201 9.96 -6.74 -0.15
CA ARG A 201 9.10 -5.81 -0.87
C ARG A 201 9.87 -5.11 -1.98
N LYS A 202 9.26 -5.02 -3.18
CA LYS A 202 9.84 -4.30 -4.32
C LYS A 202 10.17 -2.87 -3.88
N THR A 203 11.38 -2.41 -4.18
CA THR A 203 11.89 -1.13 -3.67
C THR A 203 12.52 -0.35 -4.79
N LYS A 204 12.08 0.89 -5.02
CA LYS A 204 12.83 1.80 -5.90
C LYS A 204 14.04 2.32 -5.13
N VAL A 205 15.23 2.26 -5.72
CA VAL A 205 16.42 2.95 -5.24
C VAL A 205 16.70 4.15 -6.15
N MET A 206 17.08 5.27 -5.56
CA MET A 206 17.38 6.51 -6.24
C MET A 206 18.73 7.05 -5.78
N LEU A 207 19.61 7.39 -6.72
CA LEU A 207 20.93 7.96 -6.45
C LEU A 207 21.02 9.37 -7.04
N LYS A 208 21.35 10.36 -6.21
CA LYS A 208 21.73 11.70 -6.65
C LYS A 208 23.22 11.94 -6.35
N PRO A 209 24.10 11.85 -7.35
CA PRO A 209 25.51 12.18 -7.21
C PRO A 209 25.70 13.63 -6.74
N GLU A 210 26.72 13.90 -5.91
CA GLU A 210 27.06 15.28 -5.50
C GLU A 210 27.51 16.14 -6.68
N ASN A 211 28.25 15.53 -7.60
CA ASN A 211 28.66 16.14 -8.85
C ASN A 211 27.77 15.59 -9.97
N GLU A 212 27.11 16.48 -10.71
CA GLU A 212 26.26 16.11 -11.84
C GLU A 212 27.06 15.23 -12.83
N LEU A 213 26.45 14.11 -13.21
CA LEU A 213 27.02 13.19 -14.19
C LEU A 213 26.53 13.58 -15.58
N ASP A 214 27.32 13.29 -16.60
CA ASP A 214 26.90 13.52 -17.98
C ASP A 214 25.58 12.80 -18.27
N TYR A 215 24.69 13.44 -19.03
CA TYR A 215 23.35 12.91 -19.33
C TYR A 215 23.39 11.50 -19.95
N TYR A 216 24.43 11.20 -20.72
CA TYR A 216 24.61 9.91 -21.38
C TYR A 216 25.51 8.93 -20.61
N SER A 217 25.83 9.27 -19.36
CA SER A 217 26.54 8.36 -18.46
C SER A 217 25.75 7.08 -18.23
N THR A 218 26.44 5.96 -18.09
CA THR A 218 25.86 4.74 -17.54
C THR A 218 26.11 4.72 -16.03
N VAL A 219 25.05 4.53 -15.25
CA VAL A 219 25.14 4.30 -13.80
C VAL A 219 24.61 2.91 -13.52
N THR A 220 25.37 2.07 -12.82
CA THR A 220 24.91 0.74 -12.39
C THR A 220 24.77 0.67 -10.89
N VAL A 221 23.83 -0.15 -10.42
CA VAL A 221 23.71 -0.55 -9.02
C VAL A 221 23.85 -2.06 -8.92
N THR A 222 24.84 -2.51 -8.16
CA THR A 222 25.08 -3.92 -7.82
C THR A 222 24.61 -4.17 -6.39
N ALA A 223 23.77 -5.18 -6.18
CA ALA A 223 23.30 -5.59 -4.86
C ALA A 223 24.08 -6.82 -4.36
N THR A 224 24.45 -6.82 -3.08
CA THR A 224 25.08 -7.96 -2.42
C THR A 224 24.35 -8.31 -1.12
N ASP A 225 24.35 -9.58 -0.75
CA ASP A 225 23.82 -10.05 0.52
C ASP A 225 24.82 -9.86 1.68
N LYS A 226 24.40 -10.32 2.88
CA LYS A 226 25.21 -10.27 4.11
C LYS A 226 26.54 -11.04 4.00
N ALA A 227 26.63 -12.05 3.15
CA ALA A 227 27.84 -12.83 2.90
C ALA A 227 28.75 -12.20 1.83
N GLY A 228 28.32 -11.10 1.21
CA GLY A 228 29.02 -10.45 0.11
C GLY A 228 28.77 -11.11 -1.25
N GLN A 229 27.82 -12.04 -1.35
CA GLN A 229 27.43 -12.65 -2.62
C GLN A 229 26.62 -11.65 -3.45
N VAL A 230 26.96 -11.52 -4.73
CA VAL A 230 26.21 -10.68 -5.67
C VAL A 230 24.83 -11.29 -5.92
N LEU A 231 23.79 -10.51 -5.62
CA LEU A 231 22.38 -10.83 -5.89
C LEU A 231 22.00 -10.46 -7.34
N GLY A 232 22.60 -9.40 -7.86
CA GLY A 232 22.48 -8.97 -9.25
C GLY A 232 22.96 -7.54 -9.48
N GLU A 233 22.89 -7.10 -10.73
CA GLU A 233 23.26 -5.76 -11.18
C GLU A 233 22.18 -5.18 -12.08
N ILE A 234 21.89 -3.89 -11.92
CA ILE A 234 20.86 -3.17 -12.69
C ILE A 234 21.47 -1.86 -13.21
N GLU A 235 21.29 -1.60 -14.51
CA GLU A 235 21.54 -0.28 -15.08
C GLU A 235 20.44 0.68 -14.63
N MET A 236 20.84 1.78 -13.98
CA MET A 236 19.93 2.78 -13.46
C MET A 236 19.41 3.67 -14.59
N LYS A 237 18.12 3.98 -14.52
CA LYS A 237 17.46 4.93 -15.40
C LYS A 237 17.97 6.35 -15.15
N ASN A 238 18.09 7.12 -16.23
CA ASN A 238 18.51 8.52 -16.20
C ASN A 238 17.53 9.38 -15.36
N PRO A 239 17.99 10.50 -14.76
CA PRO A 239 17.11 11.45 -14.09
C PRO A 239 15.88 11.92 -14.88
N SER A 240 15.94 11.99 -16.22
CA SER A 240 14.77 12.32 -17.07
C SER A 240 13.69 11.23 -17.13
N GLN A 241 14.00 10.04 -16.61
CA GLN A 241 13.12 8.87 -16.57
C GLN A 241 12.70 8.52 -15.14
N LEU A 242 12.94 9.43 -14.18
CA LEU A 242 12.44 9.28 -12.83
C LEU A 242 10.90 9.14 -12.87
N ALA A 243 10.35 8.36 -11.95
CA ALA A 243 8.90 8.17 -11.88
C ALA A 243 8.20 9.53 -11.74
N PRO A 244 7.21 9.84 -12.59
CA PRO A 244 6.49 11.10 -12.50
C PRO A 244 5.48 11.05 -11.33
N ASN A 245 4.89 12.18 -10.99
CA ASN A 245 3.77 12.18 -10.06
C ASN A 245 2.50 11.58 -10.71
N VAL A 246 1.56 11.11 -9.89
CA VAL A 246 0.34 10.39 -10.32
C VAL A 246 -0.59 11.21 -11.23
N LEU A 247 -0.47 12.54 -11.24
CA LEU A 247 -1.24 13.41 -12.12
C LEU A 247 -0.44 13.90 -13.34
N SER A 248 0.79 13.44 -13.53
CA SER A 248 1.49 13.68 -14.79
C SER A 248 0.81 12.93 -15.94
N MET A 249 0.73 13.58 -17.10
CA MET A 249 0.12 13.04 -18.30
C MET A 249 1.22 12.70 -19.32
N PRO A 250 1.54 11.41 -19.55
CA PRO A 250 2.62 11.02 -20.45
C PRO A 250 2.38 11.43 -21.91
N GLU A 251 1.13 11.74 -22.28
CA GLU A 251 0.74 12.22 -23.61
C GLU A 251 1.23 13.64 -23.90
N LEU A 252 1.62 14.42 -22.89
CA LEU A 252 2.08 15.80 -23.03
C LEU A 252 3.59 15.87 -23.28
N THR A 253 3.96 16.44 -24.43
CA THR A 253 5.35 16.76 -24.79
C THR A 253 5.72 18.22 -24.52
N THR A 254 4.72 19.06 -24.22
CA THR A 254 4.89 20.48 -23.84
C THR A 254 3.66 20.95 -23.04
N THR A 255 3.87 21.88 -22.09
CA THR A 255 2.79 22.60 -21.40
C THR A 255 2.36 23.88 -22.11
N ASN A 256 3.03 24.29 -23.19
CA ASN A 256 2.65 25.47 -23.96
C ASN A 256 1.48 25.16 -24.91
N ILE A 257 0.30 24.95 -24.32
CA ILE A 257 -0.92 24.58 -25.02
C ILE A 257 -1.90 25.74 -25.01
N ASP A 258 -2.37 26.10 -26.20
CA ASP A 258 -3.38 27.14 -26.36
C ASP A 258 -4.79 26.59 -26.10
N PHE A 259 -5.42 27.07 -25.03
CA PHE A 259 -6.81 26.78 -24.67
C PHE A 259 -7.80 27.81 -25.21
N SER A 260 -7.35 28.78 -26.01
CA SER A 260 -8.24 29.68 -26.72
C SER A 260 -9.01 28.93 -27.82
N TYR A 261 -10.22 29.40 -28.12
CA TYR A 261 -11.04 28.87 -29.20
C TYR A 261 -11.80 30.00 -29.89
N ASP A 262 -12.07 29.81 -31.19
CA ASP A 262 -12.83 30.75 -32.03
C ASP A 262 -14.31 30.36 -32.01
N GLU A 263 -15.12 31.07 -31.24
CA GLU A 263 -16.57 30.79 -31.11
C GLU A 263 -17.30 30.85 -32.46
N SER A 264 -16.80 31.63 -33.43
CA SER A 264 -17.43 31.74 -34.76
C SER A 264 -17.29 30.47 -35.61
N LYS A 265 -16.31 29.62 -35.29
CA LYS A 265 -16.04 28.35 -35.97
C LYS A 265 -16.49 27.13 -35.17
N ALA A 266 -17.03 27.35 -33.98
CA ALA A 266 -17.44 26.28 -33.10
C ALA A 266 -18.79 25.68 -33.51
N PHE A 267 -18.87 24.35 -33.51
CA PHE A 267 -20.11 23.62 -33.76
C PHE A 267 -20.90 23.46 -32.45
N ASN A 268 -22.16 23.88 -32.43
CA ASN A 268 -23.02 23.82 -31.26
C ASN A 268 -23.82 22.52 -31.23
N VAL A 269 -23.56 21.68 -30.23
CA VAL A 269 -24.29 20.43 -30.04
C VAL A 269 -25.69 20.73 -29.51
N SER A 270 -26.72 20.22 -30.19
CA SER A 270 -28.12 20.48 -29.84
C SER A 270 -28.65 19.59 -28.71
N THR A 271 -28.12 18.36 -28.56
CA THR A 271 -28.59 17.37 -27.58
C THR A 271 -27.56 17.19 -26.47
N PRO A 272 -27.91 17.33 -25.17
CA PRO A 272 -26.95 17.31 -24.06
C PRO A 272 -26.56 15.88 -23.67
N THR A 273 -25.95 15.15 -24.60
CA THR A 273 -25.57 13.74 -24.44
C THR A 273 -24.14 13.50 -24.91
N THR A 274 -23.44 12.56 -24.27
CA THR A 274 -22.10 12.09 -24.65
C THR A 274 -22.02 11.73 -26.13
N GLU A 275 -23.00 10.99 -26.65
CA GLU A 275 -23.02 10.47 -28.02
C GLU A 275 -23.10 11.61 -29.05
N ALA A 276 -23.83 12.68 -28.72
CA ALA A 276 -23.97 13.83 -29.59
C ALA A 276 -22.68 14.67 -29.65
N ILE A 277 -21.96 14.76 -28.53
CA ILE A 277 -20.63 15.39 -28.49
C ILE A 277 -19.64 14.57 -29.31
N ALA A 278 -19.60 13.25 -29.10
CA ALA A 278 -18.72 12.35 -29.84
C ALA A 278 -18.98 12.40 -31.35
N ALA A 279 -20.25 12.36 -31.77
CA ALA A 279 -20.63 12.49 -33.18
C ALA A 279 -20.17 13.83 -33.78
N ALA A 280 -20.35 14.94 -33.06
CA ALA A 280 -19.92 16.25 -33.53
C ALA A 280 -18.38 16.37 -33.65
N LEU A 281 -17.63 15.73 -32.75
CA LEU A 281 -16.16 15.73 -32.77
C LEU A 281 -15.58 14.98 -33.97
N VAL A 282 -16.34 14.12 -34.65
CA VAL A 282 -15.90 13.46 -35.89
C VAL A 282 -15.66 14.49 -36.99
N ASP A 283 -16.59 15.43 -37.16
CA ASP A 283 -16.62 16.36 -38.31
C ASP A 283 -16.14 17.78 -37.98
N HIS A 284 -15.97 18.11 -36.70
CA HIS A 284 -15.63 19.45 -36.24
C HIS A 284 -14.41 19.46 -35.31
N ASP A 285 -13.59 20.51 -35.43
CA ASP A 285 -12.38 20.68 -34.60
C ASP A 285 -12.65 21.42 -33.29
N THR A 286 -13.74 22.19 -33.22
CA THR A 286 -14.20 22.86 -32.00
C THR A 286 -15.68 22.58 -31.83
N VAL A 287 -16.03 21.93 -30.73
CA VAL A 287 -17.41 21.54 -30.39
C VAL A 287 -17.80 22.20 -29.08
N VAL A 288 -18.98 22.82 -29.03
CA VAL A 288 -19.50 23.50 -27.84
C VAL A 288 -20.79 22.82 -27.37
N MET A 289 -20.83 22.46 -26.09
CA MET A 289 -22.03 22.05 -25.36
C MET A 289 -22.52 23.20 -24.49
N ARG A 290 -23.79 23.60 -24.64
CA ARG A 290 -24.47 24.54 -23.75
C ARG A 290 -25.55 23.82 -22.98
N THR A 291 -25.60 24.01 -21.65
CA THR A 291 -26.68 23.51 -20.80
C THR A 291 -27.41 24.65 -20.08
N TRP A 292 -28.71 24.46 -19.83
CA TRP A 292 -29.57 25.37 -19.09
C TRP A 292 -30.72 24.60 -18.40
N ASN A 293 -31.57 25.28 -17.65
CA ASN A 293 -32.71 24.63 -17.00
C ASN A 293 -33.67 24.04 -18.03
N GLY A 294 -33.87 22.72 -17.97
CA GLY A 294 -34.65 21.95 -18.96
C GLY A 294 -33.83 21.42 -20.14
N HIS A 295 -32.53 21.72 -20.22
CA HIS A 295 -31.59 21.19 -21.20
C HIS A 295 -30.26 20.88 -20.51
N TRP A 296 -30.18 19.71 -19.90
CA TRP A 296 -29.10 19.35 -18.99
C TRP A 296 -28.98 17.84 -18.90
N ASN A 297 -27.76 17.38 -18.63
CA ASN A 297 -27.50 16.01 -18.21
C ASN A 297 -26.48 16.03 -17.08
N ARG A 298 -26.53 15.01 -16.22
CA ARG A 298 -25.69 14.91 -15.03
C ARG A 298 -24.26 14.52 -15.38
N MET A 299 -24.10 13.58 -16.28
CA MET A 299 -22.82 12.96 -16.62
C MET A 299 -22.56 13.09 -18.11
N PHE A 300 -21.30 13.37 -18.43
CA PHE A 300 -20.76 13.37 -19.78
C PHE A 300 -19.42 12.64 -19.75
N ASP A 301 -19.14 11.87 -20.78
CA ASP A 301 -17.90 11.10 -20.90
C ASP A 301 -17.24 11.46 -22.22
N LEU A 302 -16.02 12.00 -22.17
CA LEU A 302 -15.25 12.25 -23.38
C LEU A 302 -14.52 10.97 -23.76
N GLU A 303 -14.56 10.62 -25.04
CA GLU A 303 -13.83 9.46 -25.57
C GLU A 303 -12.33 9.63 -25.35
N GLN A 304 -11.71 8.58 -24.83
CA GLN A 304 -10.28 8.51 -24.51
C GLN A 304 -9.53 7.65 -25.53
N ASP A 305 -8.20 7.75 -25.55
CA ASP A 305 -7.30 6.87 -26.32
C ASP A 305 -7.61 6.85 -27.84
N ASN A 306 -8.15 7.94 -28.36
CA ASN A 306 -8.48 8.08 -29.78
C ASN A 306 -7.59 9.15 -30.44
N PRO A 307 -6.53 8.75 -31.18
CA PRO A 307 -5.63 9.68 -31.85
C PRO A 307 -6.29 10.56 -32.91
N LYS A 308 -7.49 10.22 -33.40
CA LYS A 308 -8.24 11.08 -34.33
C LYS A 308 -8.81 12.33 -33.68
N LEU A 309 -8.88 12.34 -32.35
CA LEU A 309 -9.29 13.51 -31.58
C LEU A 309 -8.14 14.50 -31.38
N ASP A 310 -6.90 14.15 -31.73
CA ASP A 310 -5.74 15.02 -31.51
C ASP A 310 -5.93 16.42 -32.11
N GLY A 311 -5.64 17.44 -31.30
CA GLY A 311 -5.83 18.85 -31.64
C GLY A 311 -7.26 19.38 -31.51
N LYS A 312 -8.27 18.52 -31.33
CA LYS A 312 -9.67 18.96 -31.17
C LYS A 312 -9.93 19.65 -29.83
N THR A 313 -10.94 20.49 -29.82
CA THR A 313 -11.34 21.31 -28.68
C THR A 313 -12.81 21.06 -28.35
N PHE A 314 -13.09 20.77 -27.09
CA PHE A 314 -14.44 20.65 -26.58
C PHE A 314 -14.67 21.73 -25.52
N VAL A 315 -15.74 22.49 -25.65
CA VAL A 315 -16.07 23.60 -24.75
C VAL A 315 -17.42 23.30 -24.09
N PHE A 316 -17.45 23.34 -22.77
CA PHE A 316 -18.66 23.17 -21.98
C PHE A 316 -19.03 24.49 -21.31
N ILE A 317 -20.22 25.02 -21.64
CA ILE A 317 -20.76 26.25 -21.06
C ILE A 317 -22.05 25.93 -20.33
N SER A 318 -22.10 26.16 -19.01
CA SER A 318 -23.28 25.85 -18.20
C SER A 318 -23.98 27.09 -17.68
N SER A 319 -25.28 27.16 -17.90
CA SER A 319 -26.21 28.06 -17.20
C SER A 319 -27.30 27.27 -16.44
N ALA A 320 -27.15 25.95 -16.34
CA ALA A 320 -28.08 25.08 -15.63
C ALA A 320 -27.97 25.26 -14.11
N GLY A 321 -29.10 25.14 -13.41
CA GLY A 321 -29.14 25.19 -11.95
C GLY A 321 -28.51 23.97 -11.27
N TYR A 322 -28.40 22.84 -11.98
CA TYR A 322 -27.74 21.62 -11.51
C TYR A 322 -26.32 21.49 -12.08
N ASN A 323 -25.40 20.95 -11.28
CA ASN A 323 -24.03 20.66 -11.73
C ASN A 323 -24.02 19.48 -12.71
N SER A 324 -23.14 19.55 -13.71
CA SER A 324 -22.78 18.40 -14.54
C SER A 324 -21.37 17.91 -14.18
N HIS A 325 -21.04 16.67 -14.50
CA HIS A 325 -19.70 16.11 -14.37
C HIS A 325 -19.22 15.62 -15.73
N VAL A 326 -18.00 15.98 -16.11
CA VAL A 326 -17.36 15.55 -17.36
C VAL A 326 -16.18 14.67 -17.01
N ASN A 327 -16.28 13.38 -17.31
CA ASN A 327 -15.15 12.45 -17.22
C ASN A 327 -14.29 12.64 -18.47
N TYR A 328 -13.04 13.05 -18.26
CA TYR A 328 -12.21 13.55 -19.36
C TYR A 328 -10.84 12.90 -19.46
N TYR A 329 -10.31 12.26 -18.42
CA TYR A 329 -9.04 11.55 -18.54
C TYR A 329 -8.86 10.51 -17.44
N LYS A 330 -8.80 9.23 -17.82
CA LYS A 330 -8.66 8.09 -16.88
C LYS A 330 -9.64 8.24 -15.69
N ASP A 331 -9.06 8.59 -14.54
CA ASP A 331 -9.69 8.70 -13.23
C ASP A 331 -10.10 10.14 -12.87
N ARG A 332 -10.04 11.07 -13.84
CA ARG A 332 -10.31 12.50 -13.66
C ARG A 332 -11.67 12.88 -14.19
N SER A 333 -12.37 13.67 -13.37
CA SER A 333 -13.66 14.26 -13.69
C SER A 333 -13.65 15.74 -13.31
N ARG A 334 -14.31 16.57 -14.12
CA ARG A 334 -14.50 18.00 -13.82
C ARG A 334 -15.98 18.26 -13.53
N THR A 335 -16.24 18.80 -12.34
CA THR A 335 -17.56 19.36 -12.02
C THR A 335 -17.75 20.68 -12.77
N ILE A 336 -18.77 20.73 -13.61
CA ILE A 336 -19.22 21.92 -14.33
C ILE A 336 -20.35 22.55 -13.51
N VAL A 337 -20.10 23.76 -13.01
CA VAL A 337 -21.05 24.51 -12.18
C VAL A 337 -21.70 25.64 -12.98
N ASN A 338 -22.85 26.13 -12.53
CA ASN A 338 -23.56 27.25 -13.16
C ASN A 338 -22.62 28.47 -13.37
N GLY A 339 -22.66 29.06 -14.56
CA GLY A 339 -21.93 30.27 -14.92
C GLY A 339 -20.49 30.00 -15.37
N THR A 340 -20.08 28.73 -15.55
CA THR A 340 -18.73 28.39 -15.98
C THR A 340 -18.63 28.04 -17.45
N THR A 341 -17.48 28.38 -18.03
CA THR A 341 -17.01 27.86 -19.33
C THR A 341 -15.76 27.05 -19.06
N THR A 342 -15.76 25.78 -19.48
CA THR A 342 -14.62 24.87 -19.34
C THR A 342 -14.17 24.44 -20.72
N VAL A 343 -12.89 24.59 -21.03
CA VAL A 343 -12.30 24.21 -22.32
C VAL A 343 -11.42 22.99 -22.12
N PHE A 344 -11.76 21.91 -22.81
CA PHE A 344 -10.98 20.69 -22.92
C PHE A 344 -10.24 20.69 -24.25
N LYS A 345 -8.94 20.42 -24.21
CA LYS A 345 -8.11 20.25 -25.42
C LYS A 345 -7.73 18.77 -25.53
N ASN A 346 -7.75 18.19 -26.72
CA ASN A 346 -7.23 16.84 -26.90
C ASN A 346 -5.79 16.90 -27.44
N VAL A 347 -4.89 16.17 -26.80
CA VAL A 347 -3.48 16.06 -27.17
C VAL A 347 -3.10 14.60 -27.18
N ASN A 348 -2.65 14.11 -28.34
CA ASN A 348 -2.26 12.72 -28.58
C ASN A 348 -3.32 11.70 -28.11
N GLY A 349 -4.61 12.04 -28.20
CA GLY A 349 -5.73 11.18 -27.79
C GLY A 349 -6.20 11.34 -26.35
N ALA A 350 -5.55 12.18 -25.53
CA ALA A 350 -5.96 12.48 -24.16
C ALA A 350 -6.61 13.87 -24.06
N TRP A 351 -7.76 13.98 -23.38
CA TRP A 351 -8.32 15.29 -23.07
C TRP A 351 -7.65 15.89 -21.83
N ILE A 352 -7.37 17.18 -21.90
CA ILE A 352 -6.68 17.94 -20.85
C ILE A 352 -7.41 19.24 -20.55
N LEU A 353 -7.26 19.71 -19.32
CA LEU A 353 -7.60 21.06 -18.88
C LEU A 353 -6.33 21.88 -18.67
N GLN A 354 -6.47 23.20 -18.70
CA GLN A 354 -5.36 24.11 -18.39
C GLN A 354 -4.78 23.86 -17.00
N ASP A 355 -5.65 23.53 -16.02
CA ASP A 355 -5.27 23.20 -14.65
C ASP A 355 -4.41 21.91 -14.56
N ASP A 356 -4.47 21.01 -15.55
CA ASP A 356 -3.70 19.75 -15.54
C ASP A 356 -2.22 19.97 -15.88
N LEU A 357 -1.89 21.02 -16.65
CA LEU A 357 -0.56 21.26 -17.20
C LEU A 357 0.53 21.30 -16.13
N ILE A 358 0.23 21.91 -14.98
CA ILE A 358 1.20 22.09 -13.91
C ILE A 358 1.70 20.76 -13.33
N PHE A 359 0.94 19.68 -13.42
CA PHE A 359 1.37 18.37 -12.93
C PHE A 359 2.42 17.72 -13.82
N ASN A 360 2.59 18.15 -15.07
CA ASN A 360 3.75 17.76 -15.89
C ASN A 360 5.00 18.60 -15.57
N GLU A 361 4.85 19.71 -14.86
CA GLU A 361 5.95 20.57 -14.42
C GLU A 361 6.46 20.19 -13.02
N ILE A 362 5.65 19.45 -12.24
CA ILE A 362 5.97 19.04 -10.86
C ILE A 362 6.70 17.70 -10.84
N GLY A 363 7.97 17.73 -10.42
CA GLY A 363 8.78 16.54 -10.15
C GLY A 363 9.05 16.34 -8.66
N TYR A 364 9.36 15.11 -8.25
CA TYR A 364 9.77 14.86 -6.87
C TYR A 364 11.10 15.59 -6.55
N ALA A 365 12.14 15.35 -7.34
CA ALA A 365 13.45 15.97 -7.16
C ALA A 365 14.27 15.90 -8.45
N GLN A 366 15.19 16.85 -8.64
CA GLN A 366 16.09 16.87 -9.80
C GLN A 366 17.35 16.02 -9.55
N GLY A 367 17.80 15.30 -10.60
CA GLY A 367 19.13 14.69 -10.67
C GLY A 367 19.25 13.28 -10.08
N TYR A 368 18.12 12.61 -9.82
CA TYR A 368 18.11 11.25 -9.28
C TYR A 368 18.07 10.19 -10.38
N TRP A 369 19.14 9.41 -10.50
CA TRP A 369 19.12 8.14 -11.21
C TRP A 369 18.26 7.15 -10.44
N SER A 370 17.55 6.23 -11.11
CA SER A 370 16.67 5.29 -10.40
C SER A 370 16.70 3.85 -10.93
N ALA A 371 16.49 2.89 -10.04
CA ALA A 371 16.32 1.48 -10.38
C ALA A 371 15.28 0.83 -9.46
N ASP A 372 14.61 -0.21 -9.95
CA ASP A 372 13.67 -1.01 -9.15
C ASP A 372 14.37 -2.29 -8.67
N LEU A 373 14.65 -2.38 -7.38
CA LEU A 373 15.23 -3.57 -6.77
C LEU A 373 14.14 -4.66 -6.64
N PRO A 374 14.40 -5.89 -7.13
CA PRO A 374 13.53 -7.05 -6.91
C PRO A 374 13.29 -7.31 -5.43
N LYS A 375 12.07 -7.70 -5.07
CA LYS A 375 11.67 -7.89 -3.67
C LYS A 375 12.57 -8.90 -2.95
N GLU A 376 13.03 -9.94 -3.65
CA GLU A 376 13.85 -11.04 -3.11
C GLU A 376 15.22 -10.57 -2.59
N TRP A 377 15.68 -9.39 -3.05
CA TRP A 377 16.95 -8.80 -2.61
C TRP A 377 16.82 -8.05 -1.28
N LEU A 378 15.61 -7.66 -0.88
CA LEU A 378 15.36 -6.86 0.32
C LEU A 378 15.37 -7.76 1.55
N LYS A 379 16.58 -8.08 2.02
CA LYS A 379 16.83 -8.84 3.25
C LYS A 379 17.85 -8.12 4.14
N PRO A 380 17.84 -8.35 5.47
CA PRO A 380 18.86 -7.80 6.36
C PRO A 380 20.28 -8.12 5.91
N GLY A 381 21.14 -7.11 5.93
CA GLY A 381 22.51 -7.20 5.43
C GLY A 381 22.67 -6.92 3.93
N LEU A 382 21.59 -6.49 3.24
CA LEU A 382 21.68 -5.91 1.90
C LEU A 382 22.69 -4.75 1.89
N ALA A 383 23.61 -4.80 0.93
CA ALA A 383 24.49 -3.70 0.60
C ALA A 383 24.37 -3.37 -0.90
N LEU A 384 24.54 -2.09 -1.23
CA LEU A 384 24.47 -1.59 -2.60
C LEU A 384 25.78 -0.92 -2.99
N SER A 385 26.21 -1.18 -4.22
CA SER A 385 27.36 -0.54 -4.83
C SER A 385 26.93 0.17 -6.10
N PHE A 386 27.15 1.47 -6.16
CA PHE A 386 26.88 2.29 -7.34
C PHE A 386 28.18 2.53 -8.11
N ALA A 387 28.13 2.46 -9.44
CA ALA A 387 29.27 2.72 -10.29
C ALA A 387 28.93 3.61 -11.50
N ASN A 388 29.88 4.46 -11.88
CA ASN A 388 29.88 5.24 -13.11
C ASN A 388 31.32 5.30 -13.65
N GLY A 389 31.61 4.47 -14.66
CA GLY A 389 32.99 4.23 -15.09
C GLY A 389 33.87 3.73 -13.94
N ASP A 390 35.00 4.39 -13.69
CA ASP A 390 35.93 4.06 -12.60
C ASP A 390 35.50 4.61 -11.22
N LYS A 391 34.43 5.39 -11.15
CA LYS A 391 33.88 5.90 -9.88
C LYS A 391 32.95 4.88 -9.26
N LYS A 392 33.12 4.60 -7.98
CA LYS A 392 32.37 3.64 -7.17
C LYS A 392 32.04 4.21 -5.80
N GLY A 393 30.82 3.97 -5.34
CA GLY A 393 30.36 4.35 -4.00
C GLY A 393 29.49 3.25 -3.42
N THR A 394 29.72 2.89 -2.17
CA THR A 394 29.00 1.79 -1.50
C THR A 394 28.15 2.28 -0.34
N LEU A 395 27.01 1.61 -0.17
CA LEU A 395 26.07 1.80 0.92
C LEU A 395 25.88 0.45 1.62
N ASN A 396 26.46 0.30 2.82
CA ASN A 396 26.53 -0.98 3.53
C ASN A 396 25.59 -1.05 4.75
N SER A 397 24.99 0.06 5.16
CA SER A 397 24.21 0.18 6.41
C SER A 397 22.72 0.36 6.15
N ILE A 398 22.14 -0.51 5.31
CA ILE A 398 20.73 -0.43 4.93
C ILE A 398 19.88 -1.16 5.98
N LYS A 399 18.99 -0.45 6.67
CA LYS A 399 18.04 -1.04 7.60
C LYS A 399 16.86 -1.67 6.84
N VAL A 400 16.88 -3.00 6.74
CA VAL A 400 15.77 -3.82 6.25
C VAL A 400 15.14 -4.56 7.44
N GLY A 401 13.82 -4.41 7.58
CA GLY A 401 12.98 -4.99 8.62
C GLY A 401 12.34 -6.31 8.22
N ALA A 402 11.27 -6.69 8.92
CA ALA A 402 10.59 -7.96 8.69
C ALA A 402 9.84 -7.98 7.34
N PRO A 403 9.67 -9.15 6.71
CA PRO A 403 8.68 -9.35 5.67
C PRO A 403 7.28 -9.42 6.31
N THR A 404 6.69 -8.26 6.58
CA THR A 404 5.41 -8.11 7.29
C THR A 404 4.22 -8.60 6.47
N GLU A 405 3.28 -9.31 7.10
CA GLU A 405 2.05 -9.77 6.46
C GLU A 405 0.80 -9.10 7.05
N LEU A 406 -0.24 -8.93 6.23
CA LEU A 406 -1.57 -8.46 6.65
C LEU A 406 -2.66 -9.35 6.02
N LEU A 407 -3.51 -9.95 6.85
CA LEU A 407 -4.70 -10.68 6.42
C LEU A 407 -5.95 -9.86 6.77
N ILE A 408 -6.78 -9.54 5.77
CA ILE A 408 -8.05 -8.85 5.96
C ILE A 408 -9.18 -9.77 5.49
N ASN A 409 -9.98 -10.26 6.41
CA ASN A 409 -11.27 -10.89 6.09
C ASN A 409 -12.30 -9.78 5.83
N THR A 410 -13.17 -9.99 4.85
CA THR A 410 -14.26 -9.06 4.48
C THR A 410 -15.59 -9.79 4.53
N ILE A 411 -16.57 -9.25 5.26
CA ILE A 411 -17.92 -9.82 5.36
C ILE A 411 -19.00 -8.71 5.41
N ASP A 412 -20.11 -8.90 4.70
CA ASP A 412 -21.29 -8.02 4.75
C ASP A 412 -22.42 -8.72 5.50
N VAL A 413 -22.87 -8.12 6.61
CA VAL A 413 -23.76 -8.75 7.59
C VAL A 413 -25.03 -7.91 7.72
N GLY A 414 -26.17 -8.53 7.45
CA GLY A 414 -27.49 -7.98 7.73
C GLY A 414 -28.10 -8.63 8.95
N MET A 415 -28.44 -7.85 9.98
CA MET A 415 -28.98 -8.33 11.26
C MET A 415 -30.46 -7.95 11.38
N LEU A 416 -31.37 -8.92 11.23
CA LEU A 416 -32.82 -8.71 11.12
C LEU A 416 -33.21 -7.86 9.88
N VAL A 417 -32.32 -7.81 8.89
CA VAL A 417 -32.46 -7.13 7.60
C VAL A 417 -31.45 -7.74 6.63
N GLU A 418 -31.70 -7.66 5.32
CA GLU A 418 -30.72 -8.08 4.30
C GLU A 418 -29.36 -7.36 4.45
N PRO A 419 -28.24 -7.96 4.01
CA PRO A 419 -26.94 -7.27 3.90
C PRO A 419 -27.01 -6.01 3.03
N ARG A 420 -26.07 -5.08 3.22
CA ARG A 420 -26.17 -3.75 2.59
C ARG A 420 -25.83 -3.76 1.10
N GLY A 421 -24.98 -4.69 0.66
CA GLY A 421 -24.52 -4.82 -0.72
C GLY A 421 -23.53 -3.71 -1.14
N ARG A 422 -22.96 -2.96 -0.20
CA ARG A 422 -22.09 -1.79 -0.44
C ARG A 422 -20.72 -1.95 0.22
N PHE A 423 -20.12 -3.14 0.11
CA PHE A 423 -18.73 -3.39 0.53
C PHE A 423 -17.79 -3.22 -0.68
N ASP A 424 -17.49 -1.98 -1.01
CA ASP A 424 -16.73 -1.64 -2.20
C ASP A 424 -15.28 -2.16 -2.13
N PHE A 425 -14.65 -2.18 -0.95
CA PHE A 425 -13.32 -2.78 -0.75
C PHE A 425 -13.24 -4.28 -1.06
N GLN A 426 -14.30 -5.03 -0.73
CA GLN A 426 -14.39 -6.44 -1.06
C GLN A 426 -14.49 -6.61 -2.58
N LYS A 427 -15.41 -5.87 -3.22
CA LYS A 427 -15.77 -6.04 -4.63
C LYS A 427 -14.73 -5.51 -5.63
N ASP A 428 -14.12 -4.35 -5.35
CA ASP A 428 -13.13 -3.72 -6.23
C ASP A 428 -11.71 -4.21 -5.86
N LYS A 429 -11.08 -4.96 -6.78
CA LYS A 429 -9.74 -5.52 -6.54
C LYS A 429 -8.63 -4.49 -6.68
N GLU A 430 -8.90 -3.41 -7.40
CA GLU A 430 -7.96 -2.32 -7.59
C GLU A 430 -7.75 -1.57 -6.27
N VAL A 431 -8.82 -1.31 -5.48
CA VAL A 431 -8.66 -0.66 -4.16
C VAL A 431 -7.86 -1.51 -3.18
N GLN A 432 -7.94 -2.84 -3.28
CA GLN A 432 -7.11 -3.71 -2.44
C GLN A 432 -5.63 -3.52 -2.77
N ARG A 433 -5.28 -3.39 -4.06
CA ARG A 433 -3.91 -3.04 -4.45
C ARG A 433 -3.55 -1.61 -4.05
N GLU A 434 -4.44 -0.63 -4.21
CA GLU A 434 -4.22 0.76 -3.76
C GLU A 434 -3.83 0.81 -2.29
N TYR A 435 -4.57 0.12 -1.41
CA TYR A 435 -4.25 0.08 0.02
C TYR A 435 -2.90 -0.58 0.31
N PHE A 436 -2.55 -1.66 -0.40
CA PHE A 436 -1.22 -2.29 -0.30
C PHE A 436 -0.07 -1.31 -0.59
N GLU A 437 -0.23 -0.43 -1.58
CA GLU A 437 0.78 0.60 -1.88
C GLU A 437 0.89 1.64 -0.74
N THR A 438 -0.12 1.80 0.12
CA THR A 438 -0.07 2.75 1.26
C THR A 438 0.45 2.15 2.58
N ALA A 439 0.29 0.85 2.80
CA ALA A 439 0.66 0.19 4.06
C ALA A 439 2.08 -0.41 3.99
N PRO A 440 2.88 -0.48 5.08
CA PRO A 440 4.25 -1.01 5.07
C PRO A 440 4.25 -2.54 5.23
N VAL A 441 3.63 -3.24 4.28
CA VAL A 441 3.48 -4.70 4.24
C VAL A 441 4.29 -5.32 3.09
N SER A 442 4.88 -6.49 3.30
CA SER A 442 5.47 -7.32 2.23
C SER A 442 4.38 -8.07 1.46
N LYS A 443 3.38 -8.57 2.19
CA LYS A 443 2.28 -9.35 1.65
C LYS A 443 0.96 -8.95 2.29
N MET A 444 -0.06 -8.77 1.47
CA MET A 444 -1.44 -8.59 1.94
C MET A 444 -2.33 -9.66 1.33
N ILE A 445 -3.23 -10.21 2.13
CA ILE A 445 -4.27 -11.15 1.69
C ILE A 445 -5.62 -10.52 2.02
N VAL A 446 -6.51 -10.44 1.03
CA VAL A 446 -7.91 -10.06 1.27
C VAL A 446 -8.78 -11.28 1.02
N ASN A 447 -9.36 -11.80 2.10
CA ASN A 447 -10.22 -12.97 2.11
C ASN A 447 -11.69 -12.55 2.09
N GLU A 448 -12.44 -13.02 1.11
CA GLU A 448 -13.88 -12.76 1.04
C GLU A 448 -14.67 -13.84 1.77
N TYR A 449 -15.55 -13.38 2.66
CA TYR A 449 -16.67 -14.16 3.15
C TYR A 449 -17.94 -13.82 2.36
N GLU A 450 -18.80 -14.82 2.19
CA GLU A 450 -20.14 -14.61 1.65
C GLU A 450 -20.96 -13.67 2.54
N PRO A 451 -21.78 -12.77 1.96
CA PRO A 451 -22.73 -11.98 2.74
C PRO A 451 -23.70 -12.87 3.52
N VAL A 452 -24.01 -12.49 4.75
CA VAL A 452 -24.89 -13.26 5.63
C VAL A 452 -26.09 -12.43 6.07
N HIS A 453 -27.29 -12.95 5.81
CA HIS A 453 -28.54 -12.43 6.32
C HIS A 453 -28.96 -13.23 7.55
N LEU A 454 -28.94 -12.59 8.72
CA LEU A 454 -29.44 -13.15 9.97
C LEU A 454 -30.89 -12.73 10.15
N THR A 455 -31.81 -13.60 9.74
CA THR A 455 -33.26 -13.38 9.90
C THR A 455 -33.71 -13.44 11.36
N GLU A 456 -32.92 -14.12 12.20
CA GLU A 456 -33.08 -14.22 13.64
C GLU A 456 -31.71 -14.04 14.29
N VAL A 457 -31.67 -13.41 15.46
CA VAL A 457 -30.44 -13.10 16.19
C VAL A 457 -30.60 -13.51 17.64
N MET A 458 -29.84 -14.52 18.06
CA MET A 458 -29.72 -14.89 19.48
C MET A 458 -28.66 -14.01 20.16
N LEU A 459 -29.01 -13.37 21.27
CA LEU A 459 -28.08 -12.66 22.14
C LEU A 459 -27.46 -13.61 23.17
N PRO A 460 -26.26 -13.29 23.71
CA PRO A 460 -25.60 -14.15 24.68
C PRO A 460 -26.37 -14.32 26.00
N ASP A 461 -27.31 -13.43 26.33
CA ASP A 461 -28.18 -13.56 27.51
C ASP A 461 -29.37 -14.52 27.31
N GLY A 462 -29.50 -15.12 26.12
CA GLY A 462 -30.59 -16.02 25.74
C GLY A 462 -31.80 -15.32 25.09
N THR A 463 -31.72 -14.01 24.83
CA THR A 463 -32.79 -13.28 24.14
C THR A 463 -32.74 -13.56 22.64
N LEU A 464 -33.79 -14.18 22.09
CA LEU A 464 -33.97 -14.33 20.65
C LEU A 464 -34.69 -13.11 20.05
N LEU A 465 -34.05 -12.46 19.09
CA LEU A 465 -34.59 -11.35 18.31
C LEU A 465 -35.03 -11.81 16.93
N THR A 466 -36.21 -11.39 16.47
CA THR A 466 -36.77 -11.77 15.17
C THR A 466 -37.20 -10.58 14.30
N ASP A 467 -37.61 -9.46 14.92
CA ASP A 467 -38.09 -8.27 14.20
C ASP A 467 -37.11 -7.09 14.29
N HIS A 468 -36.73 -6.71 15.51
CA HIS A 468 -35.77 -5.65 15.78
C HIS A 468 -35.10 -5.85 17.15
N ASP A 469 -33.95 -5.22 17.35
CA ASP A 469 -33.29 -5.10 18.65
C ASP A 469 -33.98 -4.00 19.48
N PRO A 470 -34.35 -4.26 20.74
CA PRO A 470 -35.04 -3.28 21.60
C PRO A 470 -34.15 -2.10 22.02
N SER A 471 -32.83 -2.18 21.84
CA SER A 471 -31.93 -1.05 22.00
C SER A 471 -32.03 -0.06 20.83
N ASP A 472 -31.60 1.18 21.06
CA ASP A 472 -31.39 2.13 19.97
C ASP A 472 -30.04 1.82 19.29
N GLY A 473 -30.07 1.67 17.97
CA GLY A 473 -28.86 1.52 17.17
C GLY A 473 -28.30 2.85 16.70
N GLY A 474 -27.09 2.83 16.17
CA GLY A 474 -26.53 4.00 15.50
C GLY A 474 -25.20 3.71 14.84
N TRP A 475 -24.51 4.78 14.44
CA TRP A 475 -23.24 4.64 13.75
C TRP A 475 -22.15 4.03 14.63
N HIS A 476 -22.19 4.25 15.96
CA HIS A 476 -21.32 3.60 16.96
C HIS A 476 -22.05 2.79 18.04
N GLY A 477 -23.39 2.76 18.02
CA GLY A 477 -24.21 2.13 19.07
C GLY A 477 -25.07 0.97 18.59
N GLY A 478 -25.61 0.22 19.55
CA GLY A 478 -26.55 -0.90 19.35
C GLY A 478 -26.03 -2.24 19.89
N THR A 479 -26.90 -3.03 20.50
CA THR A 479 -26.51 -4.33 21.09
C THR A 479 -26.06 -5.32 20.02
N MET A 480 -26.79 -5.46 18.91
CA MET A 480 -26.38 -6.32 17.79
C MET A 480 -25.03 -5.91 17.18
N ARG A 481 -24.73 -4.60 17.07
CA ARG A 481 -23.42 -4.11 16.61
C ARG A 481 -22.28 -4.75 17.41
N GLN A 482 -22.37 -4.68 18.74
CA GLN A 482 -21.32 -5.15 19.64
C GLN A 482 -21.30 -6.69 19.73
N ARG A 483 -22.43 -7.31 20.07
CA ARG A 483 -22.50 -8.75 20.35
C ARG A 483 -22.35 -9.59 19.10
N ILE A 484 -22.95 -9.16 17.99
CA ILE A 484 -23.01 -9.95 16.77
C ILE A 484 -21.93 -9.52 15.78
N GLY A 485 -21.96 -8.27 15.30
CA GLY A 485 -21.03 -7.79 14.27
C GLY A 485 -19.55 -7.88 14.70
N LYS A 486 -19.24 -7.39 15.90
CA LYS A 486 -17.89 -7.41 16.46
C LYS A 486 -17.54 -8.75 17.10
N GLU A 487 -18.25 -9.13 18.17
CA GLU A 487 -17.83 -10.26 18.99
C GLU A 487 -18.12 -11.63 18.35
N LEU A 488 -19.34 -11.88 17.87
CA LEU A 488 -19.68 -13.18 17.28
C LEU A 488 -18.99 -13.39 15.93
N ILE A 489 -19.15 -12.44 15.01
CA ILE A 489 -18.69 -12.58 13.63
C ILE A 489 -17.19 -12.28 13.52
N SER A 490 -16.75 -11.08 13.88
CA SER A 490 -15.37 -10.65 13.60
C SER A 490 -14.35 -11.36 14.47
N ILE A 491 -14.56 -11.37 15.78
CA ILE A 491 -13.72 -12.15 16.70
C ILE A 491 -13.90 -13.65 16.46
N GLY A 492 -15.11 -14.13 16.10
CA GLY A 492 -15.31 -15.54 15.77
C GLY A 492 -14.46 -15.99 14.58
N ILE A 493 -14.47 -15.25 13.48
CA ILE A 493 -13.58 -15.50 12.32
C ILE A 493 -12.10 -15.44 12.74
N ASN A 494 -11.73 -14.48 13.60
CA ASN A 494 -10.36 -14.36 14.09
C ASN A 494 -9.93 -15.56 14.94
N ASN A 495 -10.72 -15.92 15.94
CA ASN A 495 -10.43 -17.01 16.86
C ASN A 495 -10.48 -18.39 16.19
N ALA A 496 -11.38 -18.60 15.22
CA ALA A 496 -11.39 -19.81 14.41
C ALA A 496 -10.09 -19.99 13.60
N ASN A 497 -9.52 -18.89 13.07
CA ASN A 497 -8.20 -18.91 12.42
C ASN A 497 -7.04 -19.10 13.40
N TYR A 498 -7.23 -18.85 14.69
CA TYR A 498 -6.24 -19.13 15.75
C TYR A 498 -6.40 -20.52 16.39
N GLY A 499 -7.46 -21.27 16.07
CA GLY A 499 -7.73 -22.59 16.65
C GLY A 499 -8.27 -22.52 18.07
N ILE A 500 -8.90 -21.40 18.45
CA ILE A 500 -9.63 -21.28 19.71
C ILE A 500 -11.07 -21.68 19.41
N TYR A 501 -11.61 -22.72 20.03
CA TYR A 501 -12.94 -23.24 19.69
C TYR A 501 -14.09 -22.61 20.48
N SER A 502 -13.80 -22.08 21.67
CA SER A 502 -14.79 -21.37 22.48
C SER A 502 -14.19 -20.27 23.33
N SER A 503 -15.03 -19.28 23.64
CA SER A 503 -14.68 -18.12 24.44
C SER A 503 -15.89 -17.63 25.26
N SER A 504 -15.70 -16.61 26.10
CA SER A 504 -16.82 -15.83 26.64
C SER A 504 -17.73 -15.29 25.51
N GLY A 505 -19.05 -15.27 25.75
CA GLY A 505 -20.04 -14.71 24.83
C GLY A 505 -20.14 -13.18 24.86
N VAL A 506 -19.56 -12.56 25.89
CA VAL A 506 -19.51 -11.10 26.10
C VAL A 506 -18.06 -10.67 26.29
N GLY A 507 -17.65 -9.63 25.56
CA GLY A 507 -16.34 -9.00 25.67
C GLY A 507 -15.35 -9.44 24.59
N GLU A 508 -14.26 -8.68 24.50
CA GLU A 508 -13.28 -8.79 23.41
C GLU A 508 -11.93 -9.39 23.87
N GLY A 509 -11.74 -9.59 25.18
CA GLY A 509 -10.44 -9.92 25.80
C GLY A 509 -9.87 -11.31 25.48
N GLU A 510 -10.72 -12.25 25.04
CA GLU A 510 -10.29 -13.60 24.64
C GLU A 510 -9.93 -13.71 23.14
N ASN A 511 -9.82 -12.57 22.44
CA ASN A 511 -9.17 -12.50 21.14
C ASN A 511 -7.68 -12.14 21.31
N PRO A 512 -6.75 -13.06 21.01
CA PRO A 512 -5.33 -12.85 21.30
C PRO A 512 -4.65 -11.84 20.37
N TYR A 513 -5.21 -11.61 19.16
CA TYR A 513 -4.68 -10.71 18.12
C TYR A 513 -3.14 -10.80 17.92
N ILE A 514 -2.63 -12.03 17.88
CA ILE A 514 -1.18 -12.31 17.76
C ILE A 514 -0.63 -12.08 16.36
N ALA A 515 -1.47 -12.24 15.33
CA ALA A 515 -1.15 -11.97 13.94
C ALA A 515 -1.80 -10.65 13.51
N ALA A 516 -1.26 -10.00 12.47
CA ALA A 516 -1.93 -8.88 11.81
C ALA A 516 -3.09 -9.40 10.94
N GLN A 517 -4.09 -9.99 11.61
CA GLN A 517 -5.33 -10.47 11.02
C GLN A 517 -6.46 -9.57 11.46
N LEU A 518 -7.15 -8.99 10.48
CA LEU A 518 -8.29 -8.11 10.66
C LEU A 518 -9.52 -8.76 10.05
N THR A 519 -10.67 -8.63 10.71
CA THR A 519 -11.96 -8.90 10.10
C THR A 519 -12.70 -7.58 9.94
N ALA A 520 -12.70 -7.10 8.71
CA ALA A 520 -13.44 -5.93 8.29
C ALA A 520 -14.86 -6.32 7.90
N HIS A 521 -15.84 -5.64 8.46
CA HIS A 521 -17.23 -5.92 8.20
C HIS A 521 -18.03 -4.66 7.90
N ASN A 522 -18.99 -4.82 7.00
CA ASN A 522 -20.11 -3.92 6.90
C ASN A 522 -21.27 -4.55 7.68
N THR A 523 -21.83 -3.83 8.64
CA THR A 523 -22.98 -4.30 9.41
C THR A 523 -24.11 -3.27 9.38
N ARG A 524 -25.34 -3.77 9.31
CA ARG A 524 -26.54 -2.98 9.55
C ARG A 524 -27.59 -3.84 10.25
N GLY A 525 -28.48 -3.20 11.01
CA GLY A 525 -29.52 -3.92 11.71
C GLY A 525 -30.81 -3.13 11.92
N MET A 526 -31.89 -3.85 12.22
CA MET A 526 -33.16 -3.26 12.65
C MET A 526 -33.14 -3.07 14.17
N TYR A 527 -33.35 -1.83 14.61
CA TYR A 527 -33.38 -1.42 16.01
C TYR A 527 -34.71 -0.74 16.34
N ASN A 528 -34.91 -0.42 17.62
CA ASN A 528 -36.08 0.34 18.08
C ASN A 528 -36.22 1.70 17.37
N ASN A 529 -35.11 2.34 17.03
CA ASN A 529 -35.06 3.57 16.24
C ASN A 529 -34.93 3.34 14.71
N GLY A 530 -35.31 2.16 14.22
CA GLY A 530 -35.35 1.82 12.79
C GLY A 530 -34.08 1.16 12.26
N LEU A 531 -33.93 1.17 10.92
CA LEU A 531 -32.76 0.61 10.25
C LEU A 531 -31.52 1.48 10.51
N GLN A 532 -30.47 0.89 11.09
CA GLN A 532 -29.21 1.57 11.40
C GLN A 532 -28.04 0.91 10.68
N THR A 533 -27.16 1.74 10.12
CA THR A 533 -25.87 1.31 9.53
C THR A 533 -24.75 1.64 10.51
N HIS A 534 -23.81 0.73 10.64
CA HIS A 534 -22.70 0.80 11.58
C HIS A 534 -21.39 1.15 10.86
N GLY A 535 -20.55 1.98 11.47
CA GLY A 535 -19.21 2.28 10.96
C GLY A 535 -18.30 2.93 12.00
N GLY A 536 -17.18 3.48 11.53
CA GLY A 536 -16.27 4.34 12.28
C GLY A 536 -15.71 3.74 13.58
N SER A 537 -15.46 2.43 13.63
CA SER A 537 -14.68 1.89 14.75
C SER A 537 -13.78 0.73 14.32
N GLY A 538 -12.59 0.65 14.89
CA GLY A 538 -11.66 -0.45 14.71
C GLY A 538 -10.78 -0.68 15.93
N GLY A 539 -10.20 -1.87 16.01
CA GLY A 539 -9.30 -2.28 17.09
C GLY A 539 -9.33 -3.80 17.30
N ALA A 540 -8.26 -4.33 17.90
CA ALA A 540 -8.14 -5.75 18.27
C ALA A 540 -8.55 -6.72 17.13
N GLY A 541 -8.12 -6.47 15.89
CA GLY A 541 -8.45 -7.33 14.75
C GLY A 541 -9.86 -7.15 14.18
N MET A 542 -10.59 -6.10 14.56
CA MET A 542 -11.93 -5.79 14.05
C MET A 542 -11.94 -4.44 13.33
N VAL A 543 -12.72 -4.34 12.25
CA VAL A 543 -12.93 -3.09 11.51
C VAL A 543 -14.40 -2.97 11.13
N THR A 544 -15.12 -2.03 11.72
CA THR A 544 -16.54 -1.78 11.47
C THR A 544 -16.67 -0.60 10.52
N LEU A 545 -17.13 -0.85 9.29
CA LEU A 545 -17.08 0.11 8.20
C LEU A 545 -18.48 0.45 7.66
N ASP A 546 -18.76 1.75 7.57
CA ASP A 546 -19.77 2.30 6.68
C ASP A 546 -19.13 2.57 5.31
N SER A 547 -18.13 3.43 5.23
CA SER A 547 -17.32 3.60 4.01
C SER A 547 -16.12 2.66 4.01
N SER A 548 -16.11 1.69 3.12
CA SER A 548 -14.98 0.77 2.96
C SER A 548 -13.82 1.31 2.12
N ILE A 549 -13.92 2.55 1.62
CA ILE A 549 -12.90 3.25 0.83
C ILE A 549 -12.67 4.63 1.45
N GLY A 550 -11.50 5.22 1.25
CA GLY A 550 -11.17 6.54 1.77
C GLY A 550 -10.68 6.49 3.22
N ASN A 551 -10.93 7.57 3.94
CA ASN A 551 -10.31 7.75 5.25
C ASN A 551 -10.90 6.85 6.33
N GLU A 552 -12.19 6.50 6.30
CA GLU A 552 -12.76 5.61 7.31
C GLU A 552 -12.01 4.28 7.33
N PHE A 553 -11.79 3.66 6.17
CA PHE A 553 -10.98 2.46 6.07
C PHE A 553 -9.56 2.66 6.62
N SER A 554 -8.85 3.71 6.18
CA SER A 554 -7.50 4.01 6.67
C SER A 554 -7.48 4.29 8.19
N HIS A 555 -8.51 4.93 8.74
CA HIS A 555 -8.61 5.29 10.15
C HIS A 555 -8.86 4.05 11.02
N GLU A 556 -9.88 3.26 10.68
CA GLU A 556 -10.26 2.10 11.47
C GLU A 556 -9.23 0.97 11.37
N VAL A 557 -8.59 0.79 10.22
CA VAL A 557 -7.43 -0.09 10.11
C VAL A 557 -6.22 0.50 10.86
N GLY A 558 -6.06 1.83 10.88
CA GLY A 558 -5.07 2.53 11.68
C GLY A 558 -5.13 2.21 13.18
N HIS A 559 -6.33 2.15 13.75
CA HIS A 559 -6.54 1.72 15.13
C HIS A 559 -6.05 0.29 15.41
N ASN A 560 -6.18 -0.62 14.43
CA ASN A 560 -5.66 -1.98 14.55
C ASN A 560 -4.12 -2.06 14.54
N TYR A 561 -3.46 -1.04 13.99
CA TYR A 561 -2.01 -0.87 14.10
C TYR A 561 -1.59 -0.23 15.43
N GLY A 562 -2.52 0.05 16.34
CA GLY A 562 -2.25 0.66 17.63
C GLY A 562 -2.09 2.18 17.59
N LEU A 563 -2.62 2.83 16.54
CA LEU A 563 -2.70 4.29 16.49
C LEU A 563 -3.91 4.79 17.26
N GLY A 564 -3.74 5.91 17.98
CA GLY A 564 -4.83 6.74 18.47
C GLY A 564 -5.12 7.90 17.51
N HIS A 565 -5.99 8.82 17.91
CA HIS A 565 -6.27 10.04 17.13
C HIS A 565 -5.14 11.08 17.26
N TYR A 566 -4.94 11.86 16.20
CA TYR A 566 -3.95 12.94 16.12
C TYR A 566 -2.52 12.54 16.58
N PRO A 567 -1.95 11.45 16.03
CA PRO A 567 -0.66 10.92 16.45
C PRO A 567 0.43 11.98 16.28
N GLY A 568 1.14 12.28 17.39
CA GLY A 568 2.21 13.27 17.41
C GLY A 568 1.74 14.73 17.26
N GLY A 569 0.44 15.02 17.41
CA GLY A 569 -0.13 16.36 17.23
C GLY A 569 0.22 16.96 15.87
N PHE A 570 0.40 18.29 15.79
CA PHE A 570 0.79 18.96 14.54
C PHE A 570 2.08 18.41 13.90
N ALA A 571 3.06 17.96 14.71
CA ALA A 571 4.33 17.43 14.25
C ALA A 571 4.19 16.09 13.52
N GLY A 572 3.31 15.21 14.02
CA GLY A 572 3.08 13.89 13.45
C GLY A 572 1.91 13.83 12.47
N SER A 573 0.88 14.67 12.63
CA SER A 573 -0.40 14.49 11.93
C SER A 573 -0.60 15.35 10.68
N ILE A 574 0.30 16.28 10.37
CA ILE A 574 0.25 17.11 9.15
C ILE A 574 1.40 16.72 8.22
N HIS A 575 1.10 16.46 6.95
CA HIS A 575 2.10 16.26 5.89
C HIS A 575 2.85 17.57 5.61
N ARG A 576 4.12 17.48 5.19
CA ARG A 576 5.04 18.63 5.22
C ARG A 576 5.87 18.81 3.94
N PRO A 577 6.46 20.00 3.72
CA PRO A 577 7.47 20.24 2.68
C PRO A 577 8.73 19.40 2.91
N ALA A 578 9.53 19.21 1.86
CA ALA A 578 10.69 18.32 1.87
C ALA A 578 11.77 18.68 2.91
N ASP A 579 11.90 19.96 3.27
CA ASP A 579 12.89 20.49 4.20
C ASP A 579 12.50 20.30 5.68
N MET A 580 11.33 19.72 5.96
CA MET A 580 10.84 19.45 7.30
C MET A 580 10.80 17.94 7.59
N LEU A 581 10.89 17.60 8.89
CA LEU A 581 10.59 16.26 9.38
C LEU A 581 9.14 15.87 9.04
N ASN A 582 8.82 14.58 9.06
CA ASN A 582 7.48 14.07 8.72
C ASN A 582 7.05 14.35 7.26
N SER A 583 8.04 14.54 6.38
CA SER A 583 7.83 14.77 4.95
C SER A 583 8.15 13.55 4.10
N THR A 584 7.30 13.24 3.12
CA THR A 584 7.54 12.19 2.13
C THR A 584 6.51 12.29 1.01
N TRP A 585 6.74 11.59 -0.09
CA TRP A 585 5.70 11.22 -1.06
C TRP A 585 5.49 9.71 -1.00
N GLY A 586 4.29 9.25 -1.38
CA GLY A 586 4.02 7.83 -1.58
C GLY A 586 4.57 7.34 -2.91
N TRP A 587 4.60 6.03 -3.11
CA TRP A 587 4.97 5.43 -4.39
C TRP A 587 4.03 4.26 -4.72
N ASP A 588 3.39 4.33 -5.88
CA ASP A 588 2.68 3.17 -6.45
C ASP A 588 3.67 2.38 -7.29
N SER A 589 4.08 1.24 -6.76
CA SER A 589 5.10 0.38 -7.35
C SER A 589 4.64 -0.34 -8.63
N SER A 590 3.32 -0.46 -8.81
CA SER A 590 2.67 -1.12 -9.95
C SER A 590 2.54 -0.18 -11.14
N LYS A 591 2.17 1.09 -10.88
CA LYS A 591 2.04 2.15 -11.89
C LYS A 591 3.34 2.91 -12.13
N ASN A 592 4.33 2.73 -11.25
CA ASN A 592 5.60 3.47 -11.25
C ASN A 592 5.40 4.99 -11.26
N VAL A 593 4.57 5.47 -10.34
CA VAL A 593 4.29 6.90 -10.14
C VAL A 593 4.43 7.25 -8.66
N PHE A 594 4.83 8.49 -8.36
CA PHE A 594 4.80 9.00 -7.00
C PHE A 594 3.44 9.61 -6.66
N ILE A 595 3.04 9.49 -5.39
CA ILE A 595 1.82 10.08 -4.84
C ILE A 595 2.22 11.30 -3.99
N PRO A 596 1.98 12.54 -4.46
CA PRO A 596 2.35 13.71 -3.68
C PRO A 596 1.57 13.80 -2.36
N ASN A 597 2.16 14.45 -1.35
CA ASN A 597 1.55 14.60 -0.03
C ASN A 597 0.73 15.89 0.14
N PHE A 598 0.33 16.52 -0.97
CA PHE A 598 -0.53 17.69 -1.01
C PHE A 598 -1.74 17.43 -1.90
N SER A 599 -2.79 18.24 -1.73
CA SER A 599 -4.00 18.19 -2.54
C SER A 599 -3.75 18.75 -3.95
N PRO A 600 -4.31 18.15 -5.01
CA PRO A 600 -4.20 18.70 -6.36
C PRO A 600 -5.10 19.92 -6.60
N ILE A 601 -5.91 20.33 -5.61
CA ILE A 601 -6.78 21.49 -5.73
C ILE A 601 -5.99 22.74 -5.37
N ASN A 602 -5.85 23.65 -6.34
CA ASN A 602 -5.22 24.95 -6.14
C ASN A 602 -6.13 25.85 -5.28
N THR A 603 -5.87 25.87 -3.97
CA THR A 603 -6.58 26.73 -3.00
C THR A 603 -5.66 27.76 -2.37
N GLY A 604 -4.35 27.58 -2.46
CA GLY A 604 -3.33 28.37 -1.75
C GLY A 604 -3.41 28.28 -0.23
N GLY A 605 -4.28 27.43 0.33
CA GLY A 605 -4.56 27.38 1.75
C GLY A 605 -3.49 26.64 2.56
N GLU A 606 -3.30 27.06 3.82
CA GLU A 606 -2.39 26.40 4.76
C GLU A 606 -3.01 25.12 5.35
N SER A 607 -2.15 24.22 5.82
CA SER A 607 -2.53 23.03 6.59
C SER A 607 -2.26 23.24 8.06
N CYS A 608 -3.34 23.32 8.84
CA CYS A 608 -3.26 23.70 10.25
C CYS A 608 -3.82 22.62 11.18
N LEU A 609 -3.21 22.48 12.35
CA LEU A 609 -3.71 21.71 13.49
C LEU A 609 -3.28 22.42 14.78
N ASP A 610 -4.21 22.58 15.72
CA ASP A 610 -3.98 23.23 17.02
C ASP A 610 -3.28 24.60 16.95
N GLY A 611 -3.68 25.42 15.97
CA GLY A 611 -3.16 26.79 15.78
C GLY A 611 -1.75 26.87 15.14
N GLN A 612 -1.13 25.74 14.81
CA GLN A 612 0.10 25.69 14.02
C GLN A 612 -0.22 25.36 12.56
N CYS A 613 0.50 25.94 11.60
CA CYS A 613 0.20 25.83 10.18
C CYS A 613 1.46 25.57 9.33
N VAL A 614 1.29 24.88 8.21
CA VAL A 614 2.29 24.73 7.14
C VAL A 614 1.77 25.43 5.88
N PRO A 615 2.57 26.33 5.26
CA PRO A 615 2.20 26.98 4.00
C PRO A 615 1.99 25.99 2.85
N ALA A 616 1.19 26.39 1.85
CA ALA A 616 0.94 25.58 0.66
C ALA A 616 2.22 25.37 -0.18
N PHE A 617 2.37 24.17 -0.76
CA PHE A 617 3.41 23.88 -1.75
C PHE A 617 3.20 24.77 -2.98
N ASN A 618 4.29 25.45 -3.39
CA ASN A 618 4.28 26.41 -4.49
C ASN A 618 3.21 27.53 -4.34
N GLY A 619 2.76 27.82 -3.11
CA GLY A 619 1.68 28.78 -2.86
C GLY A 619 0.30 28.36 -3.40
N MET A 620 0.14 27.10 -3.84
CA MET A 620 -1.05 26.63 -4.55
C MET A 620 -1.68 25.41 -3.86
N PHE A 621 -0.85 24.43 -3.48
CA PHE A 621 -1.31 23.10 -3.09
C PHE A 621 -1.18 22.88 -1.59
N LYS A 622 -2.32 22.76 -0.92
CA LYS A 622 -2.41 22.51 0.52
C LYS A 622 -1.92 21.10 0.87
N TYR A 623 -1.07 20.96 1.89
CA TYR A 623 -0.62 19.65 2.37
C TYR A 623 -1.76 18.80 2.96
N GLY A 624 -1.68 17.48 2.83
CA GLY A 624 -2.62 16.56 3.45
C GLY A 624 -2.49 16.47 4.98
N SER A 625 -3.38 15.70 5.58
CA SER A 625 -3.34 15.31 6.99
C SER A 625 -3.31 13.80 7.12
N ASP A 626 -2.84 13.31 8.26
CA ASP A 626 -2.81 11.89 8.60
C ASP A 626 -4.22 11.28 8.63
N ALA A 627 -4.31 9.98 8.34
CA ALA A 627 -5.58 9.26 8.39
C ALA A 627 -6.27 9.31 9.76
N MET A 628 -5.49 9.46 10.83
CA MET A 628 -5.94 9.58 12.21
C MET A 628 -6.25 11.03 12.63
N ALA A 629 -6.19 11.99 11.71
CA ALA A 629 -6.33 13.42 11.97
C ALA A 629 -7.19 14.15 10.91
N GLY A 630 -8.23 13.47 10.40
CA GLY A 630 -9.14 14.06 9.41
C GLY A 630 -8.56 14.18 8.00
N GLY A 631 -7.54 13.37 7.67
CA GLY A 631 -7.05 13.24 6.31
C GLY A 631 -8.09 12.68 5.33
N TRP A 632 -7.76 12.71 4.05
CA TRP A 632 -8.60 12.14 3.00
C TRP A 632 -7.75 11.62 1.84
N ALA A 633 -8.35 10.77 1.00
CA ALA A 633 -7.74 10.35 -0.26
C ALA A 633 -7.66 11.55 -1.22
N MET A 634 -6.46 12.08 -1.42
CA MET A 634 -6.25 13.31 -2.21
C MET A 634 -6.30 13.08 -3.72
N TYR A 635 -6.14 11.83 -4.17
CA TYR A 635 -6.02 11.47 -5.58
C TYR A 635 -6.98 10.35 -5.90
N GLY A 636 -7.75 10.47 -6.99
CA GLY A 636 -8.62 9.37 -7.44
C GLY A 636 -7.82 8.08 -7.65
N ALA A 637 -6.62 8.16 -8.23
CA ALA A 637 -5.76 7.00 -8.47
C ALA A 637 -5.25 6.26 -7.21
N GLN A 638 -5.41 6.85 -6.01
CA GLN A 638 -5.06 6.29 -4.71
C GLN A 638 -6.17 6.64 -3.71
N ARG A 639 -7.18 5.77 -3.59
CA ARG A 639 -8.44 6.04 -2.87
C ARG A 639 -8.34 5.83 -1.36
N PHE A 640 -7.14 5.73 -0.81
CA PHE A 640 -6.90 5.67 0.63
C PHE A 640 -6.11 6.89 1.10
N THR A 641 -6.34 7.27 2.35
CA THR A 641 -5.61 8.38 2.95
C THR A 641 -4.16 7.97 3.19
N MET A 642 -3.23 8.81 2.74
CA MET A 642 -1.81 8.62 2.97
C MET A 642 -1.47 8.85 4.46
N TYR A 643 -1.00 7.83 5.15
CA TYR A 643 -0.43 7.98 6.49
C TYR A 643 0.80 8.89 6.45
N THR A 644 1.07 9.60 7.53
CA THR A 644 2.30 10.38 7.67
C THR A 644 3.51 9.48 8.00
N PRO A 645 4.76 9.92 7.76
CA PRO A 645 5.95 9.19 8.21
C PRO A 645 5.91 8.81 9.70
N TYR A 646 5.39 9.70 10.56
CA TYR A 646 5.23 9.47 11.99
C TYR A 646 4.32 8.27 12.27
N SER A 647 3.11 8.24 11.68
CA SER A 647 2.20 7.09 11.83
C SER A 647 2.81 5.82 11.24
N MET A 648 3.44 5.91 10.07
CA MET A 648 4.05 4.75 9.40
C MET A 648 5.15 4.07 10.21
N TYR A 649 5.90 4.83 11.03
CA TYR A 649 6.85 4.25 11.99
C TYR A 649 6.17 3.30 12.98
N PHE A 650 5.04 3.72 13.58
CA PHE A 650 4.31 2.91 14.53
C PHE A 650 3.56 1.76 13.85
N ILE A 651 3.01 1.98 12.66
CA ILE A 651 2.38 0.93 11.86
C ILE A 651 3.38 -0.19 11.56
N GLN A 652 4.55 0.15 11.03
CA GLN A 652 5.57 -0.85 10.72
C GLN A 652 6.01 -1.60 11.98
N LYS A 653 6.29 -0.88 13.08
CA LYS A 653 6.65 -1.52 14.36
C LYS A 653 5.57 -2.46 14.88
N ASN A 654 4.28 -2.09 14.73
CA ASN A 654 3.18 -2.97 15.10
C ASN A 654 3.19 -4.23 14.25
N LEU A 655 3.30 -4.11 12.93
CA LEU A 655 3.33 -5.25 12.02
C LEU A 655 4.53 -6.17 12.27
N GLU A 656 5.72 -5.63 12.52
CA GLU A 656 6.91 -6.42 12.87
C GLU A 656 6.77 -7.15 14.21
N SER A 657 5.91 -6.66 15.11
CA SER A 657 5.63 -7.34 16.39
C SER A 657 4.69 -8.55 16.26
N LYS A 658 3.99 -8.68 15.13
CA LYS A 658 2.98 -9.71 14.89
C LYS A 658 3.61 -11.00 14.36
N VAL A 659 2.91 -12.10 14.62
CA VAL A 659 3.25 -13.40 14.02
C VAL A 659 2.69 -13.48 12.60
N VAL A 660 3.29 -14.33 11.79
CA VAL A 660 2.81 -14.73 10.47
C VAL A 660 2.47 -16.21 10.49
N PHE A 661 1.41 -16.60 9.79
CA PHE A 661 1.08 -18.00 9.56
C PHE A 661 2.03 -18.57 8.49
N ASP A 662 2.71 -19.67 8.79
CA ASP A 662 3.70 -20.26 7.89
C ASP A 662 3.63 -21.78 7.92
N LYS A 663 3.18 -22.37 6.81
CA LYS A 663 3.09 -23.83 6.63
C LYS A 663 4.44 -24.54 6.67
N THR A 664 5.56 -23.83 6.47
CA THR A 664 6.90 -24.39 6.51
C THR A 664 7.51 -24.37 7.92
N SER A 665 6.85 -23.68 8.85
CA SER A 665 7.23 -23.66 10.26
C SER A 665 6.73 -24.91 10.97
N SER A 666 7.57 -25.49 11.82
CA SER A 666 7.22 -26.64 12.68
C SER A 666 6.14 -26.33 13.71
N THR A 667 5.99 -25.04 14.04
CA THR A 667 4.97 -24.53 14.97
C THR A 667 3.78 -23.92 14.23
N GLY A 668 3.80 -23.88 12.89
CA GLY A 668 2.81 -23.24 12.05
C GLY A 668 2.87 -21.71 11.99
N PHE A 669 3.78 -21.10 12.75
CA PHE A 669 3.91 -19.66 12.86
C PHE A 669 5.37 -19.22 12.94
N ARG A 670 5.65 -18.03 12.41
CA ARG A 670 6.90 -17.32 12.64
C ARG A 670 6.67 -15.94 13.21
N LYS A 671 7.66 -15.42 13.92
CA LYS A 671 7.69 -14.03 14.41
C LYS A 671 9.06 -13.42 14.12
N TRP A 672 9.08 -12.14 13.80
CA TRP A 672 10.32 -11.41 13.63
C TRP A 672 11.09 -11.32 14.94
N ASP A 673 12.36 -11.70 14.90
CA ASP A 673 13.32 -11.48 15.96
C ASP A 673 14.31 -10.39 15.55
N GLU A 674 14.18 -9.23 16.19
CA GLU A 674 14.99 -8.04 15.93
C GLU A 674 16.48 -8.25 16.23
N ALA A 675 16.81 -9.11 17.21
CA ALA A 675 18.20 -9.37 17.59
C ALA A 675 18.94 -10.19 16.53
N THR A 676 18.27 -11.19 15.97
CA THR A 676 18.85 -12.04 14.91
C THR A 676 18.56 -11.50 13.50
N GLN A 677 17.59 -10.59 13.37
CA GLN A 677 17.06 -10.06 12.11
C GLN A 677 16.53 -11.18 11.20
N THR A 678 15.77 -12.12 11.77
CA THR A 678 15.19 -13.25 11.04
C THR A 678 13.77 -13.58 11.52
N MET A 679 13.01 -14.31 10.70
CA MET A 679 11.72 -14.88 11.10
C MET A 679 11.93 -16.20 11.86
N ALA A 680 11.83 -16.15 13.19
CA ALA A 680 12.01 -17.29 14.08
C ALA A 680 10.68 -18.04 14.32
N GLU A 681 10.75 -19.32 14.67
CA GLU A 681 9.57 -20.13 15.04
C GLU A 681 8.82 -19.51 16.23
N TYR A 682 7.49 -19.55 16.20
CA TYR A 682 6.64 -19.06 17.28
C TYR A 682 5.60 -20.10 17.67
N THR A 683 5.64 -20.58 18.92
CA THR A 683 4.62 -21.51 19.42
C THR A 683 3.38 -20.76 19.90
N HIS A 684 2.30 -20.82 19.13
CA HIS A 684 0.99 -20.35 19.59
C HIS A 684 0.44 -21.31 20.65
N ARG A 685 -0.12 -20.73 21.73
CA ARG A 685 -0.69 -21.45 22.86
C ARG A 685 -2.07 -20.90 23.21
N ILE A 686 -3.01 -21.79 23.50
CA ILE A 686 -4.40 -21.47 23.88
C ILE A 686 -4.72 -22.03 25.26
N GLU A 687 -5.70 -21.44 25.96
CA GLU A 687 -6.12 -21.90 27.28
C GLU A 687 -6.63 -23.35 27.26
N ASN A 688 -5.99 -24.20 28.07
CA ASN A 688 -6.37 -25.61 28.17
C ASN A 688 -7.25 -25.91 29.38
N MET A 689 -7.16 -25.09 30.44
CA MET A 689 -7.84 -25.35 31.71
C MET A 689 -9.22 -24.67 31.81
N GLU A 690 -10.09 -25.24 32.63
CA GLU A 690 -11.27 -24.56 33.19
C GLU A 690 -10.85 -23.74 34.41
N VAL A 691 -11.09 -22.43 34.38
CA VAL A 691 -10.62 -21.50 35.42
C VAL A 691 -11.81 -20.75 36.02
N THR A 692 -11.83 -20.63 37.35
CA THR A 692 -12.79 -19.82 38.10
C THR A 692 -12.11 -19.03 39.21
N SER A 693 -12.82 -18.08 39.80
CA SER A 693 -12.37 -17.34 40.97
C SER A 693 -13.25 -17.59 42.20
N VAL A 694 -12.68 -17.40 43.39
CA VAL A 694 -13.42 -17.50 44.66
C VAL A 694 -13.21 -16.22 45.48
N ASN A 695 -14.29 -15.70 46.06
CA ASN A 695 -14.18 -14.54 46.95
C ASN A 695 -13.48 -14.93 48.26
N PRO A 696 -12.70 -14.01 48.87
CA PRO A 696 -11.99 -14.28 50.12
C PRO A 696 -12.88 -14.77 51.26
N TRP A 697 -14.07 -14.21 51.43
CA TRP A 697 -15.00 -14.62 52.49
C TRP A 697 -15.70 -15.96 52.22
N ASP A 698 -15.68 -16.44 50.97
CA ASP A 698 -16.24 -17.73 50.56
C ASP A 698 -15.17 -18.83 50.45
N ALA A 699 -13.88 -18.47 50.48
CA ALA A 699 -12.75 -19.37 50.24
C ALA A 699 -12.46 -20.27 51.45
N ASN A 700 -13.26 -21.33 51.58
CA ASN A 700 -13.10 -22.42 52.54
C ASN A 700 -13.03 -23.79 51.85
N GLU A 701 -12.60 -24.81 52.59
CA GLU A 701 -12.42 -26.19 52.10
C GLU A 701 -13.60 -26.71 51.28
N THR A 702 -14.82 -26.59 51.82
CA THR A 702 -16.04 -27.10 51.17
C THR A 702 -16.33 -26.35 49.87
N LYS A 703 -16.24 -25.01 49.89
CA LYS A 703 -16.54 -24.21 48.70
C LYS A 703 -15.53 -24.45 47.58
N ILE A 704 -14.24 -24.50 47.92
CA ILE A 704 -13.18 -24.73 46.93
C ILE A 704 -13.25 -26.18 46.40
N ALA A 705 -13.56 -27.17 47.23
CA ALA A 705 -13.79 -28.54 46.77
C ALA A 705 -14.92 -28.61 45.74
N ALA A 706 -16.06 -27.96 46.01
CA ALA A 706 -17.18 -27.89 45.09
C ALA A 706 -16.84 -27.18 43.77
N LEU A 707 -15.94 -26.17 43.80
CA LEU A 707 -15.44 -25.55 42.56
C LEU A 707 -14.56 -26.53 41.76
N PHE A 708 -13.71 -27.32 42.42
CA PHE A 708 -12.85 -28.28 41.73
C PHE A 708 -13.57 -29.47 41.08
N GLU A 709 -14.85 -29.68 41.37
CA GLU A 709 -15.69 -30.62 40.63
C GLU A 709 -15.84 -30.21 39.17
N ASN A 710 -15.86 -28.90 38.89
CA ASN A 710 -16.16 -28.35 37.57
C ASN A 710 -14.99 -27.56 36.95
N PHE A 711 -14.05 -27.08 37.77
CA PHE A 711 -12.93 -26.25 37.33
C PHE A 711 -11.59 -26.93 37.62
N ASP A 712 -10.60 -26.67 36.78
CA ASP A 712 -9.24 -27.17 36.96
C ASP A 712 -8.40 -26.23 37.83
N LYS A 713 -8.74 -24.95 37.82
CA LYS A 713 -8.05 -23.91 38.56
C LYS A 713 -9.01 -22.98 39.28
N VAL A 714 -8.71 -22.71 40.56
CA VAL A 714 -9.42 -21.73 41.39
C VAL A 714 -8.45 -20.62 41.78
N ASP A 715 -8.78 -19.40 41.37
CA ASP A 715 -8.01 -18.20 41.67
C ASP A 715 -8.64 -17.41 42.81
N LEU A 716 -7.84 -17.11 43.83
CA LEU A 716 -8.20 -16.23 44.93
C LEU A 716 -7.36 -14.95 44.84
N SER A 717 -8.01 -13.80 44.84
CA SER A 717 -7.34 -12.50 44.91
C SER A 717 -7.88 -11.67 46.08
N THR A 718 -7.00 -10.90 46.74
CA THR A 718 -7.39 -9.95 47.78
C THR A 718 -6.86 -8.55 47.48
N TRP A 719 -7.62 -7.51 47.81
CA TRP A 719 -7.19 -6.11 47.79
C TRP A 719 -7.88 -5.32 48.91
N ASN A 720 -7.53 -4.05 49.07
CA ASN A 720 -8.15 -3.22 50.12
C ASN A 720 -9.67 -3.10 49.87
N GLY A 721 -10.47 -3.56 50.83
CA GLY A 721 -11.93 -3.64 50.72
C GLY A 721 -12.46 -4.97 50.18
N HIS A 722 -11.59 -5.87 49.70
CA HIS A 722 -11.93 -7.22 49.25
C HIS A 722 -10.91 -8.20 49.85
N TRP A 723 -11.10 -8.51 51.12
CA TRP A 723 -10.14 -9.26 51.92
C TRP A 723 -10.84 -10.06 53.01
N ALA A 724 -10.30 -11.24 53.31
CA ALA A 724 -10.69 -12.05 54.46
C ALA A 724 -9.43 -12.49 55.21
N ARG A 725 -9.54 -12.63 56.54
CA ARG A 725 -8.41 -13.00 57.38
C ARG A 725 -7.99 -14.44 57.19
N ASN A 726 -8.95 -15.37 57.21
CA ASN A 726 -8.70 -16.81 57.24
C ASN A 726 -9.41 -17.46 56.05
N MET A 727 -8.68 -18.26 55.30
CA MET A 727 -9.16 -19.02 54.14
C MET A 727 -8.58 -20.42 54.18
N SER A 728 -9.21 -21.39 53.52
CA SER A 728 -8.75 -22.77 53.54
C SER A 728 -8.97 -23.48 52.21
N VAL A 729 -8.06 -24.37 51.85
CA VAL A 729 -8.11 -25.21 50.64
C VAL A 729 -8.39 -26.65 51.07
N PRO A 730 -9.26 -27.40 50.38
CA PRO A 730 -9.54 -28.79 50.74
C PRO A 730 -8.27 -29.64 50.77
N ALA A 731 -8.25 -30.69 51.59
CA ALA A 731 -7.14 -31.63 51.60
C ALA A 731 -6.86 -32.18 50.18
N ALA A 732 -5.58 -32.30 49.83
CA ALA A 732 -5.19 -32.95 48.58
C ALA A 732 -5.60 -34.43 48.62
N SER A 733 -6.13 -34.92 47.51
CA SER A 733 -6.60 -36.29 47.34
C SER A 733 -6.54 -36.67 45.87
N GLU A 734 -6.61 -37.96 45.54
CA GLU A 734 -6.63 -38.41 44.13
C GLU A 734 -7.77 -37.76 43.32
N ILE A 735 -8.85 -37.31 43.96
CA ILE A 735 -9.97 -36.61 43.30
C ILE A 735 -9.55 -35.24 42.76
N ASN A 736 -8.70 -34.50 43.48
CA ASN A 736 -8.26 -33.16 43.08
C ASN A 736 -6.83 -33.15 42.53
N LYS A 737 -6.28 -34.31 42.16
CA LYS A 737 -4.96 -34.43 41.56
C LYS A 737 -4.88 -33.62 40.26
N GLY A 738 -3.81 -32.84 40.12
CA GLY A 738 -3.61 -31.91 39.00
C GLY A 738 -4.39 -30.60 39.09
N LYS A 739 -5.33 -30.46 40.04
CA LYS A 739 -6.05 -29.20 40.26
C LYS A 739 -5.11 -28.14 40.82
N VAL A 740 -5.40 -26.88 40.50
CA VAL A 740 -4.53 -25.73 40.80
C VAL A 740 -5.28 -24.71 41.65
N PHE A 741 -4.65 -24.26 42.72
CA PHE A 741 -5.13 -23.14 43.53
C PHE A 741 -4.10 -22.01 43.50
N THR A 742 -4.53 -20.78 43.19
CA THR A 742 -3.65 -19.61 43.30
C THR A 742 -4.18 -18.60 44.31
N PHE A 743 -3.26 -17.91 44.98
CA PHE A 743 -3.58 -16.84 45.92
C PHE A 743 -2.69 -15.61 45.63
N ASN A 744 -3.31 -14.58 45.04
CA ASN A 744 -2.72 -13.29 44.77
C ASN A 744 -3.16 -12.24 45.80
N SER A 745 -2.26 -11.90 46.74
CA SER A 745 -2.55 -10.93 47.79
C SER A 745 -2.05 -9.53 47.43
N SER A 746 -2.97 -8.58 47.34
CA SER A 746 -2.71 -7.14 47.18
C SER A 746 -3.38 -6.31 48.29
N ALA A 747 -3.93 -6.95 49.32
CA ALA A 747 -4.52 -6.28 50.48
C ALA A 747 -3.44 -5.86 51.49
N GLY A 748 -3.57 -4.66 52.07
CA GLY A 748 -2.63 -4.14 53.08
C GLY A 748 -2.62 -4.90 54.41
N TYR A 749 -3.43 -5.96 54.53
CA TYR A 749 -3.50 -6.86 55.68
C TYR A 749 -3.02 -8.26 55.31
N ASN A 750 -2.32 -8.91 56.23
CA ASN A 750 -1.91 -10.30 56.06
C ASN A 750 -3.12 -11.24 56.14
N SER A 751 -3.14 -12.26 55.30
CA SER A 751 -4.13 -13.33 55.37
C SER A 751 -3.51 -14.61 55.94
N HIS A 752 -4.35 -15.57 56.30
CA HIS A 752 -3.96 -16.90 56.78
C HIS A 752 -4.63 -17.94 55.88
N LEU A 753 -3.83 -18.85 55.31
CA LEU A 753 -4.28 -19.92 54.44
C LEU A 753 -4.06 -21.26 55.13
N ALA A 754 -5.13 -21.99 55.46
CA ALA A 754 -5.02 -23.38 55.89
C ALA A 754 -4.88 -24.30 54.67
N ILE A 755 -3.75 -25.01 54.58
CA ILE A 755 -3.39 -25.89 53.48
C ILE A 755 -2.44 -26.99 53.97
N ASN A 756 -2.57 -28.23 53.46
CA ASN A 756 -1.80 -29.39 53.91
C ASN A 756 -1.84 -29.65 55.43
N GLY A 757 -2.97 -29.34 56.09
CA GLY A 757 -3.11 -29.50 57.54
C GLY A 757 -2.31 -28.49 58.38
N GLN A 758 -1.77 -27.43 57.75
CA GLN A 758 -1.03 -26.35 58.41
C GLN A 758 -1.66 -24.99 58.09
N GLU A 759 -1.45 -24.02 58.97
CA GLU A 759 -1.85 -22.63 58.74
C GLU A 759 -0.63 -21.80 58.29
N MET A 760 -0.73 -21.20 57.11
CA MET A 760 0.32 -20.39 56.48
C MET A 760 -0.06 -18.90 56.50
N LEU A 761 0.85 -18.05 56.97
CA LEU A 761 0.72 -16.60 56.82
C LEU A 761 0.96 -16.19 55.36
N VAL A 762 0.02 -15.46 54.76
CA VAL A 762 0.10 -14.90 53.40
C VAL A 762 0.23 -13.37 53.50
N PRO A 763 1.45 -12.83 53.44
CA PRO A 763 1.67 -11.38 53.55
C PRO A 763 1.19 -10.62 52.30
N TYR A 764 1.07 -9.29 52.44
CA TYR A 764 0.84 -8.38 51.30
C TYR A 764 1.87 -8.62 50.19
N GLY A 765 1.41 -8.58 48.93
CA GLY A 765 2.24 -8.76 47.74
C GLY A 765 2.49 -10.22 47.36
N SER A 766 2.01 -11.19 48.15
CA SER A 766 2.20 -12.62 47.84
C SER A 766 1.54 -13.02 46.51
N ARG A 767 2.20 -13.89 45.76
CA ARG A 767 1.69 -14.56 44.56
C ARG A 767 1.99 -16.05 44.74
N LEU A 768 1.02 -16.82 45.20
CA LEU A 768 1.20 -18.22 45.56
C LEU A 768 0.48 -19.10 44.55
N THR A 769 1.12 -20.20 44.16
CA THR A 769 0.52 -21.26 43.35
C THR A 769 0.66 -22.59 44.08
N PHE A 770 -0.38 -23.40 44.05
CA PHE A 770 -0.39 -24.75 44.61
C PHE A 770 -1.00 -25.71 43.59
N VAL A 771 -0.32 -26.84 43.36
CA VAL A 771 -0.83 -27.93 42.51
C VAL A 771 -0.98 -29.17 43.37
N SER A 772 -2.15 -29.81 43.36
CA SER A 772 -2.35 -31.05 44.09
C SER A 772 -1.68 -32.21 43.35
N ASP A 773 -0.81 -32.96 44.03
CA ASP A 773 -0.23 -34.20 43.49
C ASP A 773 -1.09 -35.45 43.78
N GLY A 774 -2.24 -35.26 44.44
CA GLY A 774 -3.13 -36.32 44.93
C GLY A 774 -2.95 -36.67 46.41
N GLN A 775 -1.93 -36.14 47.06
CA GLN A 775 -1.62 -36.36 48.49
C GLN A 775 -1.31 -35.06 49.23
N THR A 776 -0.63 -34.13 48.58
CA THR A 776 -0.28 -32.80 49.09
C THR A 776 -0.49 -31.72 48.03
N TRP A 777 -0.77 -30.51 48.49
CA TRP A 777 -0.69 -29.30 47.67
C TRP A 777 0.76 -28.85 47.59
N VAL A 778 1.39 -29.08 46.45
CA VAL A 778 2.78 -28.72 46.20
C VAL A 778 2.84 -27.24 45.83
N LYS A 779 3.49 -26.46 46.69
CA LYS A 779 3.69 -25.02 46.48
C LYS A 779 4.66 -24.78 45.32
N ASP A 780 4.33 -23.82 44.47
CA ASP A 780 5.11 -23.37 43.31
C ASP A 780 5.42 -24.50 42.31
N ALA A 781 4.62 -25.58 42.33
CA ALA A 781 4.72 -26.65 41.35
C ALA A 781 4.33 -26.14 39.94
N PRO A 782 5.04 -26.60 38.89
CA PRO A 782 4.70 -26.25 37.52
C PRO A 782 3.38 -26.91 37.13
N PHE A 783 2.60 -26.21 36.31
CA PHE A 783 1.38 -26.71 35.70
C PHE A 783 1.25 -26.12 34.28
N GLU A 784 0.55 -26.83 33.40
CA GLU A 784 0.30 -26.37 32.03
C GLU A 784 -1.10 -25.76 31.93
N SER A 785 -1.19 -24.43 32.00
CA SER A 785 -2.44 -23.70 31.80
C SER A 785 -2.87 -23.58 30.34
N THR A 786 -1.94 -23.83 29.41
CA THR A 786 -2.14 -23.66 27.98
C THR A 786 -1.60 -24.85 27.20
N LYS A 787 -2.22 -25.15 26.06
CA LYS A 787 -1.74 -26.15 25.09
C LYS A 787 -1.21 -25.46 23.84
N ALA A 788 -0.16 -26.02 23.24
CA ALA A 788 0.33 -25.56 21.94
C ALA A 788 -0.61 -26.03 20.83
N VAL A 789 -0.88 -25.16 19.86
CA VAL A 789 -1.73 -25.47 18.69
C VAL A 789 -1.14 -24.88 17.43
N HIS A 790 -1.40 -25.56 16.30
CA HIS A 790 -1.03 -25.08 14.98
C HIS A 790 -2.05 -25.57 13.93
N PRO A 791 -2.24 -24.83 12.82
CA PRO A 791 -3.10 -25.31 11.75
C PRO A 791 -2.58 -26.59 11.09
N GLU A 792 -3.50 -27.42 10.63
CA GLU A 792 -3.23 -28.57 9.75
C GLU A 792 -3.35 -28.18 8.27
N LYS A 793 -4.32 -27.31 7.94
CA LYS A 793 -4.52 -26.77 6.58
C LYS A 793 -4.33 -25.26 6.61
N TYR A 794 -3.64 -24.74 5.59
CA TYR A 794 -3.27 -23.32 5.48
C TYR A 794 -3.85 -22.71 4.22
N GLY A 795 -4.58 -21.61 4.36
CA GLY A 795 -5.08 -20.83 3.23
C GLY A 795 -6.05 -21.58 2.33
N VAL A 796 -6.91 -22.41 2.93
CA VAL A 796 -7.94 -23.18 2.23
C VAL A 796 -9.31 -22.52 2.40
N PRO A 797 -10.30 -22.78 1.51
CA PRO A 797 -11.67 -22.35 1.75
C PRO A 797 -12.23 -22.97 3.04
N VAL A 798 -12.85 -22.16 3.89
CA VAL A 798 -13.35 -22.55 5.22
C VAL A 798 -14.85 -22.33 5.35
N THR A 799 -15.50 -23.24 6.06
CA THR A 799 -16.85 -23.08 6.58
C THR A 799 -16.70 -22.81 8.08
N THR A 800 -16.87 -21.56 8.46
CA THR A 800 -16.72 -21.08 9.84
C THR A 800 -18.06 -21.18 10.55
N LEU A 801 -18.11 -22.01 11.59
CA LEU A 801 -19.27 -22.24 12.43
C LEU A 801 -19.17 -21.34 13.66
N VAL A 802 -20.22 -20.56 13.91
CA VAL A 802 -20.28 -19.63 15.05
C VAL A 802 -21.62 -19.75 15.76
N GLY A 803 -21.63 -19.47 17.05
CA GLY A 803 -22.86 -19.38 17.82
C GLY A 803 -22.64 -19.25 19.31
N TYR A 804 -23.74 -19.33 20.05
CA TYR A 804 -23.76 -19.28 21.51
C TYR A 804 -24.21 -20.63 22.07
N TYR A 805 -23.66 -21.00 23.22
CA TYR A 805 -24.07 -22.20 23.93
C TYR A 805 -24.02 -22.02 25.43
N ASP A 806 -24.95 -22.69 26.10
CA ASP A 806 -24.96 -22.80 27.54
C ASP A 806 -24.65 -24.24 27.97
N PRO A 807 -23.45 -24.50 28.52
CA PRO A 807 -23.12 -25.82 29.07
C PRO A 807 -24.12 -26.35 30.11
N GLN A 808 -24.84 -25.46 30.79
CA GLN A 808 -25.78 -25.82 31.86
C GLN A 808 -27.22 -26.00 31.37
N ALA A 809 -27.50 -25.80 30.08
CA ALA A 809 -28.83 -25.92 29.47
C ALA A 809 -29.95 -25.10 30.17
N LYS A 810 -29.61 -23.96 30.78
CA LYS A 810 -30.55 -23.00 31.37
C LYS A 810 -30.93 -21.87 30.39
N LEU A 811 -30.05 -21.55 29.45
CA LEU A 811 -30.34 -20.68 28.31
C LEU A 811 -30.35 -21.52 27.04
N ASP A 812 -31.19 -21.13 26.09
CA ASP A 812 -31.30 -21.83 24.80
C ASP A 812 -30.04 -21.57 23.97
N SER A 813 -29.29 -22.65 23.70
CA SER A 813 -28.13 -22.60 22.83
C SER A 813 -28.56 -22.35 21.38
N TYR A 814 -27.70 -21.73 20.58
CA TYR A 814 -28.06 -21.32 19.22
C TYR A 814 -26.85 -21.30 18.28
N ILE A 815 -26.94 -22.09 17.22
CA ILE A 815 -25.99 -22.13 16.10
C ILE A 815 -26.48 -21.17 15.01
N PHE A 816 -25.63 -20.22 14.62
CA PHE A 816 -25.95 -19.29 13.52
C PHE A 816 -25.71 -19.94 12.16
N PRO A 817 -26.26 -19.38 11.06
CA PRO A 817 -25.87 -19.78 9.71
C PRO A 817 -24.34 -19.83 9.56
N ALA A 818 -23.84 -20.86 8.89
CA ALA A 818 -22.41 -21.00 8.65
C ALA A 818 -21.90 -19.84 7.78
N LEU A 819 -20.68 -19.39 8.06
CA LEU A 819 -19.99 -18.36 7.28
C LEU A 819 -19.03 -19.06 6.32
N HIS A 820 -19.04 -18.68 5.04
CA HIS A 820 -18.19 -19.31 4.04
C HIS A 820 -17.10 -18.33 3.60
N GLY A 821 -15.83 -18.66 3.88
CA GLY A 821 -14.66 -17.85 3.56
C GLY A 821 -13.75 -18.55 2.55
N ALA A 822 -13.09 -17.77 1.69
CA ALA A 822 -12.22 -18.30 0.64
C ALA A 822 -10.84 -18.76 1.11
N PHE A 823 -10.37 -18.22 2.24
CA PHE A 823 -9.03 -18.43 2.78
C PHE A 823 -9.07 -18.45 4.30
N GLY A 824 -8.68 -19.57 4.91
CA GLY A 824 -8.57 -19.69 6.36
C GLY A 824 -7.65 -20.82 6.79
N TYR A 825 -7.58 -21.00 8.10
CA TYR A 825 -6.77 -22.02 8.76
C TYR A 825 -7.67 -23.02 9.47
N VAL A 826 -7.38 -24.31 9.31
CA VAL A 826 -8.16 -25.42 9.88
C VAL A 826 -7.27 -26.19 10.84
N TYR A 827 -7.82 -26.54 12.00
CA TYR A 827 -7.14 -27.24 13.09
C TYR A 827 -7.75 -28.63 13.29
N SER A 828 -6.97 -29.52 13.92
CA SER A 828 -7.40 -30.88 14.26
C SER A 828 -8.63 -30.86 15.14
N ASP A 829 -9.56 -31.80 14.92
CA ASP A 829 -10.63 -32.04 15.88
C ASP A 829 -10.08 -32.76 17.14
N ASP A 830 -10.80 -32.67 18.26
CA ASP A 830 -10.42 -33.24 19.54
C ASP A 830 -11.05 -34.64 19.78
N SER A 831 -11.56 -35.35 18.76
CA SER A 831 -12.26 -36.63 18.97
C SER A 831 -11.46 -37.67 19.75
N ALA A 832 -10.13 -37.68 19.60
CA ALA A 832 -9.26 -38.62 20.29
C ALA A 832 -9.08 -38.31 21.79
N ASP A 833 -9.23 -37.04 22.18
CA ASP A 833 -8.92 -36.52 23.51
C ASP A 833 -10.17 -36.04 24.26
N LEU A 834 -11.36 -36.11 23.65
CA LEU A 834 -12.61 -35.64 24.23
C LEU A 834 -13.01 -36.50 25.44
N ILE A 835 -13.20 -35.85 26.58
CA ILE A 835 -13.59 -36.51 27.83
C ILE A 835 -15.09 -36.80 27.81
N ALA A 836 -15.52 -37.94 28.35
CA ALA A 836 -16.93 -38.27 28.48
C ALA A 836 -17.70 -37.20 29.27
N GLY A 837 -18.82 -36.72 28.71
CA GLY A 837 -19.64 -35.64 29.28
C GLY A 837 -19.20 -34.23 28.89
N GLN A 838 -17.99 -34.06 28.36
CA GLN A 838 -17.51 -32.75 27.91
C GLN A 838 -18.37 -32.17 26.78
N CYS A 839 -18.62 -30.86 26.86
CA CYS A 839 -19.23 -30.11 25.79
C CYS A 839 -18.40 -30.16 24.51
N ALA A 840 -19.04 -30.39 23.37
CA ALA A 840 -18.41 -30.40 22.06
C ALA A 840 -19.33 -29.81 20.98
N LEU A 841 -18.71 -29.20 19.96
CA LEU A 841 -19.35 -28.96 18.68
C LEU A 841 -19.08 -30.20 17.80
N GLU A 842 -20.13 -30.96 17.50
CA GLU A 842 -20.07 -32.12 16.61
C GLU A 842 -20.50 -31.71 15.20
N VAL A 843 -19.63 -31.89 14.21
CA VAL A 843 -19.87 -31.52 12.81
C VAL A 843 -19.91 -32.77 11.95
N GLU A 844 -21.06 -33.06 11.37
CA GLU A 844 -21.23 -34.15 10.43
C GLU A 844 -20.82 -33.72 9.02
N THR A 845 -20.00 -34.53 8.38
CA THR A 845 -19.59 -34.35 6.98
C THR A 845 -20.43 -35.21 6.04
N GLN A 846 -20.49 -34.85 4.77
CA GLN A 846 -21.19 -35.65 3.75
C GLN A 846 -20.65 -37.10 3.63
N SER A 847 -19.42 -37.37 4.07
CA SER A 847 -18.85 -38.73 4.12
C SER A 847 -19.37 -39.58 5.29
N GLY A 848 -20.17 -39.00 6.18
CA GLY A 848 -20.65 -39.64 7.41
C GLY A 848 -19.62 -39.61 8.56
N SER A 849 -18.56 -38.81 8.44
CA SER A 849 -17.59 -38.60 9.52
C SER A 849 -18.11 -37.50 10.44
N VAL A 850 -17.84 -37.64 11.74
CA VAL A 850 -18.22 -36.62 12.74
C VAL A 850 -16.95 -36.05 13.35
N LEU A 851 -16.66 -34.79 13.04
CA LEU A 851 -15.57 -34.03 13.65
C LEU A 851 -16.05 -33.48 14.99
N LYS A 852 -15.24 -33.55 16.05
CA LYS A 852 -15.64 -33.09 17.39
C LYS A 852 -14.67 -32.06 17.92
N TYR A 853 -15.16 -30.87 18.22
CA TYR A 853 -14.34 -29.76 18.74
C TYR A 853 -14.70 -29.51 20.20
N ALA A 854 -13.72 -29.63 21.10
CA ALA A 854 -13.95 -29.51 22.53
C ALA A 854 -14.32 -28.06 22.91
N LEU A 855 -15.45 -27.92 23.60
CA LEU A 855 -15.95 -26.67 24.15
C LEU A 855 -15.73 -26.63 25.68
N LYS A 856 -15.87 -25.45 26.28
CA LYS A 856 -15.77 -25.27 27.73
C LYS A 856 -17.05 -25.76 28.42
N ASN A 857 -16.90 -26.48 29.53
CA ASN A 857 -17.99 -27.11 30.29
C ASN A 857 -18.71 -26.14 31.24
N ASN A 858 -18.17 -24.95 31.42
CA ASN A 858 -18.73 -23.96 32.32
C ASN A 858 -18.91 -22.63 31.60
N ARG A 859 -19.97 -21.89 31.97
CA ARG A 859 -20.10 -20.51 31.53
C ARG A 859 -18.93 -19.67 32.07
N ARG A 860 -18.33 -18.85 31.19
CA ARG A 860 -17.33 -17.85 31.59
C ARG A 860 -17.96 -16.66 32.32
N ASN A 861 -19.24 -16.40 32.07
CA ASN A 861 -20.04 -15.36 32.70
C ASN A 861 -21.36 -15.97 33.18
N ALA A 862 -21.75 -15.73 34.43
CA ALA A 862 -22.92 -16.38 35.02
C ALA A 862 -24.23 -16.07 34.28
N ASP A 863 -24.35 -14.89 33.68
CA ASP A 863 -25.58 -14.39 33.06
C ASP A 863 -25.60 -14.60 31.54
N ASN A 864 -24.50 -15.09 30.95
CA ASN A 864 -24.34 -15.19 29.50
C ASN A 864 -23.84 -16.56 29.07
N MET A 865 -24.30 -16.99 27.90
CA MET A 865 -23.77 -18.12 27.16
C MET A 865 -22.30 -17.90 26.80
N ASN A 866 -21.60 -19.02 26.63
CA ASN A 866 -20.30 -19.02 25.95
C ASN A 866 -20.53 -18.87 24.45
N LYS A 867 -19.49 -18.48 23.73
CA LYS A 867 -19.46 -18.42 22.27
C LYS A 867 -18.55 -19.53 21.73
N PHE A 868 -18.92 -20.13 20.61
CA PHE A 868 -18.04 -21.04 19.86
C PHE A 868 -17.70 -20.48 18.47
N HIS A 869 -16.53 -20.86 17.95
CA HIS A 869 -16.01 -20.42 16.65
C HIS A 869 -15.05 -21.47 16.11
N VAL A 870 -15.41 -22.14 15.02
CA VAL A 870 -14.64 -23.27 14.48
C VAL A 870 -14.56 -23.18 12.96
N ASN A 871 -13.36 -23.33 12.40
CA ASN A 871 -13.17 -23.51 10.96
C ASN A 871 -13.15 -24.99 10.60
N VAL A 872 -14.06 -25.40 9.72
CA VAL A 872 -14.03 -26.69 9.03
C VAL A 872 -13.61 -26.44 7.58
N ALA A 873 -12.82 -27.33 6.97
CA ALA A 873 -12.48 -27.16 5.56
C ALA A 873 -13.73 -27.33 4.71
N THR A 874 -13.99 -26.39 3.79
CA THR A 874 -15.18 -26.48 2.91
C THR A 874 -15.11 -27.73 2.01
N SER A 875 -13.90 -28.20 1.71
CA SER A 875 -13.67 -29.47 0.99
C SER A 875 -14.21 -30.70 1.69
N ASP A 876 -14.42 -30.63 3.00
CA ASP A 876 -14.89 -31.75 3.82
C ASP A 876 -16.43 -31.85 3.77
N ASN A 877 -17.10 -30.90 3.09
CA ASN A 877 -18.55 -30.84 2.87
C ASN A 877 -19.35 -31.04 4.17
N PRO A 878 -19.23 -30.13 5.15
CA PRO A 878 -20.01 -30.20 6.38
C PRO A 878 -21.52 -30.01 6.07
N VAL A 879 -22.38 -30.85 6.67
CA VAL A 879 -23.83 -30.89 6.39
C VAL A 879 -24.68 -30.59 7.61
N SER A 880 -24.19 -30.86 8.82
CA SER A 880 -24.87 -30.53 10.06
C SER A 880 -23.87 -30.21 11.16
N ALA A 881 -24.25 -29.34 12.09
CA ALA A 881 -23.51 -29.08 13.32
C ALA A 881 -24.46 -29.21 14.52
N SER A 882 -23.99 -29.81 15.60
CA SER A 882 -24.72 -29.95 16.86
C SER A 882 -23.84 -29.54 18.04
N VAL A 883 -24.39 -28.77 18.96
CA VAL A 883 -23.75 -28.54 20.27
C VAL A 883 -24.24 -29.62 21.21
N VAL A 884 -23.31 -30.39 21.78
CA VAL A 884 -23.61 -31.52 22.67
C VAL A 884 -22.87 -31.31 23.99
N CYS A 885 -23.57 -31.34 25.12
CA CYS A 885 -23.01 -31.24 26.47
C CYS A 885 -23.62 -32.33 27.36
N ASP A 886 -22.82 -33.03 28.16
CA ASP A 886 -23.28 -34.16 28.99
C ASP A 886 -24.11 -35.21 28.22
N GLY A 887 -23.77 -35.41 26.93
CA GLY A 887 -24.49 -36.31 26.03
C GLY A 887 -25.87 -35.81 25.58
N GLN A 888 -26.30 -34.63 26.02
CA GLN A 888 -27.51 -33.95 25.57
C GLN A 888 -27.19 -33.03 24.39
N VAL A 889 -27.97 -33.16 23.31
CA VAL A 889 -27.95 -32.19 22.20
C VAL A 889 -28.68 -30.92 22.64
N LEU A 890 -27.97 -29.79 22.66
CA LEU A 890 -28.50 -28.49 23.07
C LEU A 890 -29.08 -27.70 21.89
N ASP A 891 -28.44 -27.78 20.73
CA ASP A 891 -28.93 -27.23 19.47
C ASP A 891 -28.34 -28.01 18.28
N THR A 892 -29.07 -28.06 17.17
CA THR A 892 -28.62 -28.67 15.91
C THR A 892 -29.03 -27.80 14.74
N ARG A 893 -28.10 -27.58 13.80
CA ARG A 893 -28.34 -26.81 12.59
C ARG A 893 -27.83 -27.53 11.34
N THR A 894 -28.64 -27.52 10.29
CA THR A 894 -28.20 -27.90 8.95
C THR A 894 -27.28 -26.82 8.37
N ILE A 895 -26.19 -27.25 7.77
CA ILE A 895 -25.20 -26.37 7.14
C ILE A 895 -25.50 -26.30 5.64
N ASP A 896 -25.79 -25.10 5.16
CA ASP A 896 -25.92 -24.84 3.74
C ASP A 896 -24.55 -24.92 3.06
N ALA A 897 -24.53 -25.38 1.80
CA ALA A 897 -23.34 -25.27 0.97
C ALA A 897 -23.08 -23.80 0.59
N PRO A 898 -21.81 -23.40 0.37
CA PRO A 898 -21.47 -22.06 -0.11
C PRO A 898 -22.21 -21.72 -1.40
N LYS A 899 -22.73 -20.50 -1.50
CA LYS A 899 -23.54 -20.01 -2.64
C LYS A 899 -22.69 -19.29 -3.68
N LEU A 900 -21.49 -18.84 -3.31
CA LEU A 900 -20.57 -18.09 -4.14
C LEU A 900 -19.24 -18.85 -4.30
N ALA A 901 -18.50 -18.54 -5.35
CA ALA A 901 -17.16 -19.07 -5.51
C ALA A 901 -16.22 -18.46 -4.44
N PRO A 902 -15.30 -19.26 -3.86
CA PRO A 902 -14.32 -18.73 -2.92
C PRO A 902 -13.32 -17.82 -3.64
N ILE A 903 -13.32 -16.53 -3.30
CA ILE A 903 -12.43 -15.51 -3.86
C ILE A 903 -11.56 -14.91 -2.75
N TYR A 904 -10.25 -14.86 -3.00
CA TYR A 904 -9.31 -14.06 -2.22
C TYR A 904 -8.25 -13.48 -3.15
N THR A 905 -7.59 -12.40 -2.73
CA THR A 905 -6.45 -11.81 -3.45
C THR A 905 -5.18 -11.88 -2.63
N VAL A 906 -4.04 -11.87 -3.32
CA VAL A 906 -2.71 -11.73 -2.70
C VAL A 906 -1.95 -10.62 -3.40
N GLN A 907 -1.49 -9.65 -2.63
CA GLN A 907 -0.69 -8.51 -3.04
C GLN A 907 0.72 -8.70 -2.47
N GLY A 908 1.77 -8.38 -3.25
CA GLY A 908 3.17 -8.50 -2.84
C GLY A 908 3.74 -9.93 -2.71
N GLY A 909 2.88 -10.95 -2.54
CA GLY A 909 3.27 -12.37 -2.47
C GLY A 909 3.79 -12.95 -3.79
N ASP A 910 4.35 -14.16 -3.74
CA ASP A 910 4.72 -14.91 -4.94
C ASP A 910 3.48 -15.25 -5.76
N ALA A 911 3.50 -14.96 -7.06
CA ALA A 911 2.38 -15.07 -8.00
C ALA A 911 1.75 -16.49 -8.16
N LYS A 912 2.07 -17.45 -7.29
CA LYS A 912 1.65 -18.85 -7.35
C LYS A 912 0.41 -19.21 -6.51
N ALA A 913 -0.24 -18.24 -5.85
CA ALA A 913 -1.52 -18.48 -5.17
C ALA A 913 -2.61 -17.54 -5.72
N ARG A 914 -2.94 -17.67 -7.01
CA ARG A 914 -4.20 -17.14 -7.55
C ARG A 914 -5.29 -18.19 -7.29
N SER A 915 -6.39 -17.80 -6.64
CA SER A 915 -7.63 -18.57 -6.78
C SER A 915 -7.98 -18.63 -8.28
N ALA A 916 -8.42 -19.80 -8.75
CA ALA A 916 -8.61 -20.11 -10.18
C ALA A 916 -9.80 -19.37 -10.84
N ALA A 917 -10.23 -18.24 -10.31
CA ALA A 917 -11.39 -17.50 -10.76
C ALA A 917 -11.01 -16.07 -11.19
N ALA A 918 -10.15 -15.95 -12.21
CA ALA A 918 -10.13 -14.76 -13.05
C ALA A 918 -11.35 -14.79 -13.98
N PHE A 919 -12.55 -14.64 -13.41
CA PHE A 919 -13.71 -14.29 -14.21
C PHE A 919 -13.61 -12.80 -14.52
N PHE A 920 -13.72 -12.48 -15.80
CA PHE A 920 -14.05 -11.13 -16.26
C PHE A 920 -15.39 -10.74 -15.61
N SER A 921 -15.35 -10.14 -14.42
CA SER A 921 -16.50 -9.39 -13.92
C SER A 921 -16.67 -8.19 -14.85
N ALA A 922 -17.92 -7.88 -15.20
CA ALA A 922 -18.23 -6.60 -15.82
C ALA A 922 -17.55 -5.47 -15.01
N PRO A 923 -17.04 -4.41 -15.66
CA PRO A 923 -16.38 -3.33 -14.96
C PRO A 923 -17.29 -2.83 -13.83
N VAL A 924 -16.87 -3.07 -12.58
CA VAL A 924 -17.56 -2.51 -11.41
C VAL A 924 -17.39 -1.00 -11.52
N PRO A 925 -18.49 -0.21 -11.48
CA PRO A 925 -18.38 1.23 -11.52
C PRO A 925 -17.42 1.71 -10.45
N ARG A 926 -16.43 2.51 -10.84
CA ARG A 926 -15.43 3.03 -9.92
C ARG A 926 -16.11 3.91 -8.87
N VAL A 927 -15.97 3.53 -7.61
CA VAL A 927 -16.45 4.32 -6.47
C VAL A 927 -15.33 5.25 -6.01
N GLU A 928 -15.61 6.55 -6.05
CA GLU A 928 -14.71 7.58 -5.54
C GLU A 928 -14.73 7.62 -4.01
N ALA A 929 -13.59 7.93 -3.40
CA ALA A 929 -13.50 8.11 -1.97
C ALA A 929 -14.31 9.34 -1.53
N THR A 930 -15.25 9.15 -0.60
CA THR A 930 -15.95 10.28 0.03
C THR A 930 -15.10 10.87 1.14
N ARG A 931 -15.22 12.19 1.35
CA ARG A 931 -14.60 12.84 2.50
C ARG A 931 -15.22 12.31 3.78
N TYR A 932 -14.39 11.79 4.66
CA TYR A 932 -14.77 11.36 6.00
C TYR A 932 -14.70 12.56 6.93
N GLU A 933 -15.81 12.88 7.59
CA GLU A 933 -15.82 13.85 8.68
C GLU A 933 -16.06 13.07 9.98
N PRO A 934 -15.07 12.97 10.88
CA PRO A 934 -15.25 12.30 12.15
C PRO A 934 -16.43 12.94 12.90
N GLN A 935 -17.44 12.15 13.25
CA GLN A 935 -18.51 12.64 14.13
C GLN A 935 -18.07 12.47 15.58
N ALA A 936 -18.32 13.48 16.42
CA ALA A 936 -17.96 13.42 17.84
C ALA A 936 -18.74 12.30 18.54
N CYS A 937 -18.02 11.37 19.16
CA CYS A 937 -18.58 10.34 20.03
C CYS A 937 -19.13 10.99 21.31
N ASN A 938 -20.43 11.29 21.37
CA ASN A 938 -21.09 11.68 22.61
C ASN A 938 -21.66 10.43 23.30
N HIS A 939 -20.88 9.83 24.21
CA HIS A 939 -21.35 8.75 25.07
C HIS A 939 -21.02 9.05 26.54
N ALA A 940 -22.00 8.84 27.42
CA ALA A 940 -21.95 9.20 28.85
C ALA A 940 -21.40 8.08 29.75
N ASP A 941 -21.14 6.90 29.19
CA ASP A 941 -20.88 5.64 29.89
C ASP A 941 -19.42 5.18 29.85
N GLY A 942 -18.52 5.88 29.15
CA GLY A 942 -17.08 5.62 29.25
C GLY A 942 -16.64 4.22 28.78
N GLU A 943 -17.46 3.49 28.03
CA GLU A 943 -17.09 2.18 27.43
C GLU A 943 -16.12 2.31 26.24
N HIS A 944 -15.81 3.54 25.83
CA HIS A 944 -14.88 3.82 24.74
C HIS A 944 -13.81 4.81 25.20
N ASN A 945 -12.73 4.29 25.79
CA ASN A 945 -11.44 4.97 25.73
C ASN A 945 -10.82 4.63 24.36
N HIS A 946 -11.25 5.33 23.31
CA HIS A 946 -10.58 5.34 22.00
C HIS A 946 -9.90 6.68 21.77
#